data_AF-A0AAV6Y280-F1
#
_entry.id   AF-A0AAV6Y280-F1
#
_cell.length_a   1.000
_cell.length_b   1.000
_cell.length_c   1.000
_cell.angle_alpha   90.00
_cell.angle_beta   90.00
_cell.angle_gamma   90.00
#
_symmetry.space_group_name_H-M   'P 1'
#
loop_
_entity.id
_entity.type
_entity.pdbx_description
1 polymer ?
#
loop_
_entity_poly.entity_id
_entity_poly.type
_entity_poly.pdbx_seq_one_letter_code
_entity_poly.pdbx_strand_id
1 'polypeptide(L)'
;MASAAIFSSLRRQRSPSMEAFLAPVDLSDATLLETLRSISTELAQSFSGNDRTAPFFQGKNCRSLIQKVQVISVLLDAFSDVRFSKMASTVFLCLKELYLLLYRSKILVDYVKGSSKLWLLLQNHSISGHFHDMNQEISTLLDVFPLCDVNLSVDVKEQVELLRRQSRKSKLFIDKHDDLLRFKFYYFLNEFENGRIPERDEFYSFFVEKLRICNVKSCRAEIEFLEEQIVNHDGDIEPTASVLNGFVALVRYCRFLLFRFEDEEGELGKWRRRKTKKGLITQEIGDTFITIPKDFCCPISLDLMKDPVIISTGQTYDRASIARWMEEGHCTCPKTGQMLVHTKLMPNRALRNLIMQWCMANGISYDPPENSDYSSESSVFALPSKAAIEATKATASLLVEQLANGTQRAKTVAAREIRLLAKTGRANRACIAEAGAIPLLKILLSSSDAFAQENSVTAMLNLSIYDKNKSRIMDVEGCLGSIVEVLRHGQTTEARENAAATLFSLSAVHDYKKQIALENGAVETLAGLLREGTARGKKDAVTALFNLSTHTENCGRMVESGAITALIGALGCEGVSEEAAGALALIVRQPIGAEAVGKEEMAVAGLTGMMRCGTPRGKENAVAALLELCRSGGAAATERVVKAPALAGLLQSLLFTGTKRARRKAASLARVFQRCDHGSLHFGGLGVGYAFAGNSGAPRDTSFVGDVAMQVSISVPVL
;
A
#
# COMPACT_ATOMS: atom_id res chain seq x y z
N MET A 1 24.19 -18.81 -14.88
CA MET A 1 23.47 -17.56 -14.54
C MET A 1 23.04 -17.60 -13.07
N ALA A 2 23.97 -17.40 -12.14
CA ALA A 2 23.73 -17.52 -10.69
C ALA A 2 24.17 -16.26 -9.92
N SER A 3 24.13 -15.06 -10.53
CA SER A 3 24.47 -13.83 -9.81
C SER A 3 23.25 -13.13 -9.20
N ALA A 4 22.04 -13.28 -9.75
CA ALA A 4 20.87 -12.53 -9.29
C ALA A 4 20.31 -12.97 -7.92
N ALA A 5 20.46 -14.25 -7.54
CA ALA A 5 19.97 -14.76 -6.25
C ALA A 5 20.81 -14.26 -5.06
N ILE A 6 22.13 -14.13 -5.26
CA ILE A 6 23.09 -13.70 -4.24
C ILE A 6 22.85 -12.21 -3.87
N PHE A 7 22.53 -11.37 -4.85
CA PHE A 7 22.20 -9.95 -4.62
C PHE A 7 20.80 -9.72 -3.98
N SER A 8 19.91 -10.72 -3.97
CA SER A 8 18.60 -10.58 -3.34
C SER A 8 18.65 -10.65 -1.81
N SER A 9 19.69 -11.28 -1.24
CA SER A 9 19.94 -11.31 0.20
C SER A 9 20.53 -9.99 0.70
N LEU A 10 21.33 -9.29 -0.12
CA LEU A 10 21.92 -7.98 0.21
C LEU A 10 20.88 -6.84 0.21
N ARG A 11 19.78 -6.98 -0.53
CA ARG A 11 18.67 -5.99 -0.53
C ARG A 11 17.60 -6.26 0.53
N ARG A 12 17.63 -7.42 1.18
CA ARG A 12 16.81 -7.70 2.35
C ARG A 12 17.72 -7.56 3.55
N GLN A 13 17.60 -6.45 4.29
CA GLN A 13 18.25 -6.28 5.59
C GLN A 13 17.62 -7.22 6.64
N ARG A 14 17.62 -8.52 6.35
CA ARG A 14 17.25 -9.61 7.25
C ARG A 14 18.52 -10.09 7.96
N SER A 15 18.36 -10.64 9.16
CA SER A 15 19.44 -11.37 9.81
C SER A 15 19.96 -12.47 8.87
N PRO A 16 21.27 -12.70 8.80
CA PRO A 16 21.81 -13.77 7.97
C PRO A 16 21.37 -15.14 8.51
N SER A 17 20.51 -15.86 7.78
CA SER A 17 20.12 -17.24 8.12
C SER A 17 21.18 -18.23 7.64
N MET A 18 21.50 -19.27 8.43
CA MET A 18 22.47 -20.32 8.07
C MET A 18 22.15 -21.02 6.74
N GLU A 19 20.89 -21.11 6.35
CA GLU A 19 20.42 -21.92 5.20
C GLU A 19 20.41 -21.16 3.86
N ALA A 20 20.74 -19.87 3.81
CA ALA A 20 20.52 -19.03 2.63
C ALA A 20 21.58 -19.13 1.52
N PHE A 21 22.56 -20.04 1.61
CA PHE A 21 23.70 -20.02 0.68
C PHE A 21 24.04 -21.37 0.06
N LEU A 22 23.92 -21.39 -1.27
CA LEU A 22 24.57 -22.35 -2.15
C LEU A 22 25.91 -21.73 -2.57
N ALA A 23 27.03 -22.42 -2.30
CA ALA A 23 28.33 -22.03 -2.81
C ALA A 23 28.28 -21.91 -4.35
N PRO A 24 29.01 -20.97 -4.98
CA PRO A 24 29.24 -21.04 -6.42
C PRO A 24 29.87 -22.38 -6.75
N VAL A 25 29.10 -23.22 -7.43
CA VAL A 25 29.56 -24.48 -8.00
C VAL A 25 30.49 -24.07 -9.15
N ASP A 26 31.78 -24.41 -9.03
CA ASP A 26 32.84 -24.30 -10.04
C ASP A 26 33.70 -23.01 -10.09
N LEU A 27 34.32 -22.62 -8.96
CA LEU A 27 35.52 -21.77 -8.98
C LEU A 27 36.79 -22.62 -9.17
N SER A 28 37.69 -22.23 -10.08
CA SER A 28 39.01 -22.84 -10.22
C SER A 28 39.96 -22.42 -9.10
N ASP A 29 40.99 -23.22 -8.80
CA ASP A 29 41.89 -23.04 -7.64
C ASP A 29 42.48 -21.63 -7.53
N ALA A 30 42.93 -21.05 -8.66
CA ALA A 30 43.50 -19.70 -8.69
C ALA A 30 42.43 -18.62 -8.45
N THR A 31 41.25 -18.77 -9.06
CA THR A 31 40.14 -17.80 -8.90
C THR A 31 39.57 -17.80 -7.49
N LEU A 32 39.56 -18.95 -6.81
CA LEU A 32 39.11 -19.04 -5.42
C LEU A 32 40.01 -18.25 -4.47
N LEU A 33 41.33 -18.38 -4.61
CA LEU A 33 42.29 -17.66 -3.77
C LEU A 33 42.32 -16.15 -4.05
N GLU A 34 42.24 -15.73 -5.31
CA GLU A 34 42.09 -14.32 -5.65
C GLU A 34 40.82 -13.72 -5.05
N THR A 35 39.70 -14.47 -5.12
CA THR A 35 38.42 -14.05 -4.54
C THR A 35 38.50 -13.97 -3.01
N LEU A 36 39.11 -14.96 -2.36
CA LEU A 36 39.33 -14.97 -0.91
C LEU A 36 40.17 -13.76 -0.46
N ARG A 37 41.28 -13.48 -1.16
CA ARG A 37 42.11 -12.30 -0.87
C ARG A 37 41.32 -11.01 -1.06
N SER A 38 40.56 -10.89 -2.15
CA SER A 38 39.73 -9.72 -2.42
C SER A 38 38.73 -9.46 -1.29
N ILE A 39 37.94 -10.47 -0.89
CA ILE A 39 36.95 -10.36 0.20
C ILE A 39 37.63 -10.03 1.53
N SER A 40 38.74 -10.70 1.84
CA SER A 40 39.49 -10.48 3.09
C SER A 40 40.05 -9.06 3.17
N THR A 41 40.53 -8.53 2.05
CA THR A 41 41.05 -7.16 1.94
C THR A 41 39.92 -6.14 2.09
N GLU A 42 38.78 -6.36 1.45
CA GLU A 42 37.58 -5.52 1.58
C GLU A 42 37.07 -5.47 3.03
N LEU A 43 37.06 -6.62 3.71
CA LEU A 43 36.70 -6.75 5.13
C LEU A 43 37.70 -6.03 6.05
N ALA A 44 38.99 -6.11 5.76
CA ALA A 44 40.01 -5.39 6.51
C ALA A 44 39.91 -3.87 6.30
N GLN A 45 39.66 -3.43 5.07
CA GLN A 45 39.50 -2.02 4.70
C GLN A 45 38.22 -1.40 5.29
N SER A 46 37.20 -2.22 5.51
CA SER A 46 35.93 -1.80 6.10
C SER A 46 36.07 -1.07 7.45
N PHE A 47 37.20 -1.20 8.15
CA PHE A 47 37.44 -0.56 9.46
C PHE A 47 38.76 0.22 9.54
N SER A 48 39.55 0.28 8.46
CA SER A 48 40.91 0.84 8.49
C SER A 48 41.00 2.35 8.25
N GLY A 49 39.88 3.08 8.23
CA GLY A 49 39.86 4.52 7.95
C GLY A 49 38.93 5.29 8.88
N ASN A 50 39.50 6.08 9.80
CA ASN A 50 38.85 6.98 10.76
C ASN A 50 37.73 6.39 11.62
N ASP A 51 37.70 6.76 12.90
CA ASP A 51 36.69 6.39 13.92
C ASP A 51 35.22 6.61 13.50
N ARG A 52 34.99 7.38 12.42
CA ARG A 52 33.67 7.65 11.83
C ARG A 52 33.06 6.49 11.06
N THR A 53 33.82 5.44 10.72
CA THR A 53 33.31 4.27 9.97
C THR A 53 32.98 3.07 10.86
N ALA A 54 33.30 3.13 12.15
CA ALA A 54 32.96 2.09 13.11
C ALA A 54 31.44 2.10 13.40
N PRO A 55 30.80 0.93 13.52
CA PRO A 55 29.41 0.84 13.87
C PRO A 55 29.22 1.32 15.31
N PHE A 56 28.09 1.99 15.55
CA PHE A 56 27.77 2.57 16.85
C PHE A 56 27.66 1.50 17.95
N PHE A 57 26.99 0.38 17.62
CA PHE A 57 26.90 -0.82 18.45
C PHE A 57 27.70 -1.96 17.83
N GLN A 58 27.98 -3.01 18.62
CA GLN A 58 28.75 -4.20 18.18
C GLN A 58 30.21 -3.91 17.77
N GLY A 59 30.73 -2.71 18.01
CA GLY A 59 32.08 -2.32 17.56
C GLY A 59 33.21 -3.23 18.05
N LYS A 60 33.13 -3.76 19.27
CA LYS A 60 34.11 -4.75 19.79
C LYS A 60 34.04 -6.09 19.07
N ASN A 61 32.83 -6.59 18.80
CA ASN A 61 32.61 -7.84 18.07
C ASN A 61 33.11 -7.71 16.62
N CYS A 62 32.77 -6.62 15.93
CA CYS A 62 33.27 -6.35 14.58
C CYS A 62 34.79 -6.24 14.54
N ARG A 63 35.40 -5.47 15.47
CA ARG A 63 36.87 -5.35 15.54
C ARG A 63 37.54 -6.69 15.80
N SER A 64 37.00 -7.51 16.72
CA SER A 64 37.55 -8.84 17.00
C SER A 64 37.45 -9.77 15.79
N LEU A 65 36.34 -9.74 15.05
CA LEU A 65 36.20 -10.53 13.82
C LEU A 65 37.19 -10.07 12.75
N ILE A 66 37.33 -8.76 12.55
CA ILE A 66 38.21 -8.20 11.51
C ILE A 66 39.68 -8.46 11.82
N GLN A 67 40.10 -8.38 13.09
CA GLN A 67 41.45 -8.77 13.50
C GLN A 67 41.74 -10.24 13.13
N LYS A 68 40.76 -11.15 13.29
CA LYS A 68 40.91 -12.55 12.86
C LYS A 68 40.99 -12.67 11.34
N VAL A 69 40.15 -11.93 10.61
CA VAL A 69 40.19 -11.88 9.14
C VAL A 69 41.53 -11.36 8.62
N GLN A 70 42.14 -10.37 9.29
CA GLN A 70 43.48 -9.88 8.94
C GLN A 70 44.56 -10.96 9.08
N VAL A 71 44.50 -11.79 10.13
CA VAL A 71 45.42 -12.93 10.28
C VAL A 71 45.17 -13.98 9.18
N ILE A 72 43.89 -14.21 8.82
CA ILE A 72 43.53 -15.08 7.69
C ILE A 72 44.08 -14.51 6.37
N SER A 73 44.07 -13.18 6.16
CA SER A 73 44.69 -12.56 4.98
C SER A 73 46.18 -12.91 4.88
N VAL A 74 46.92 -12.87 5.99
CA VAL A 74 48.35 -13.25 5.98
C VAL A 74 48.54 -14.71 5.57
N LEU A 75 47.66 -15.61 6.03
CA LEU A 75 47.64 -17.01 5.58
C LEU A 75 47.35 -17.11 4.06
N LEU A 76 46.38 -16.34 3.56
CA LEU A 76 46.02 -16.33 2.12
C LEU A 76 47.14 -15.77 1.24
N ASP A 77 47.88 -14.77 1.73
CA ASP A 77 49.03 -14.21 1.02
C ASP A 77 50.18 -15.21 0.96
N ALA A 78 50.42 -15.99 2.02
CA ALA A 78 51.45 -17.04 2.03
C ALA A 78 51.21 -18.15 0.97
N PHE A 79 49.99 -18.29 0.44
CA PHE A 79 49.70 -19.19 -0.68
C PHE A 79 50.14 -18.66 -2.05
N SER A 80 50.61 -17.41 -2.18
CA SER A 80 51.11 -16.87 -3.46
C SER A 80 52.32 -17.64 -4.01
N ASP A 81 53.11 -18.23 -3.10
CA ASP A 81 54.39 -18.86 -3.41
C ASP A 81 54.29 -20.39 -3.57
N VAL A 82 53.07 -20.95 -3.41
CA VAL A 82 52.82 -22.39 -3.43
C VAL A 82 52.31 -22.84 -4.81
N ARG A 83 53.00 -23.79 -5.45
CA ARG A 83 52.51 -24.39 -6.72
C ARG A 83 51.30 -25.29 -6.44
N PHE A 84 50.12 -24.88 -6.93
CA PHE A 84 48.82 -25.56 -6.71
C PHE A 84 48.70 -26.98 -7.29
N SER A 85 49.67 -27.48 -8.05
CA SER A 85 49.57 -28.77 -8.76
C SER A 85 49.54 -30.02 -7.87
N LYS A 86 49.56 -29.88 -6.54
CA LYS A 86 49.49 -30.98 -5.55
C LYS A 86 48.71 -30.61 -4.27
N MET A 87 47.68 -29.76 -4.31
CA MET A 87 46.85 -29.59 -3.11
C MET A 87 46.12 -30.89 -2.76
N ALA A 88 46.24 -31.36 -1.52
CA ALA A 88 45.39 -32.41 -0.99
C ALA A 88 43.92 -31.93 -1.05
N SER A 89 43.00 -32.81 -1.44
CA SER A 89 41.55 -32.51 -1.55
C SER A 89 40.97 -31.83 -0.31
N THR A 90 41.54 -32.12 0.86
CA THR A 90 41.20 -31.52 2.16
C THR A 90 41.51 -30.02 2.25
N VAL A 91 42.65 -29.54 1.71
CA VAL A 91 43.00 -28.11 1.75
C VAL A 91 42.01 -27.31 0.90
N PHE A 92 41.68 -27.83 -0.28
CA PHE A 92 40.73 -27.20 -1.19
C PHE A 92 39.32 -27.10 -0.58
N LEU A 93 38.87 -28.16 0.10
CA LEU A 93 37.62 -28.13 0.85
C LEU A 93 37.66 -27.04 1.95
N CYS A 94 38.75 -26.94 2.70
CA CYS A 94 38.90 -25.90 3.72
C CYS A 94 38.89 -24.49 3.12
N LEU A 95 39.47 -24.27 1.94
CA LEU A 95 39.43 -22.97 1.25
C LEU A 95 38.01 -22.61 0.77
N LYS A 96 37.21 -23.60 0.35
CA LYS A 96 35.79 -23.39 0.02
C LYS A 96 34.96 -23.00 1.25
N GLU A 97 35.17 -23.69 2.36
CA GLU A 97 34.53 -23.34 3.64
C GLU A 97 34.99 -21.96 4.14
N LEU A 98 36.28 -21.62 3.96
CA LEU A 98 36.80 -20.30 4.28
C LEU A 98 36.11 -19.20 3.46
N TYR A 99 35.80 -19.48 2.19
CA TYR A 99 35.08 -18.54 1.32
C TYR A 99 33.68 -18.25 1.86
N LEU A 100 32.94 -19.31 2.23
CA LEU A 100 31.61 -19.15 2.85
C LEU A 100 31.70 -18.36 4.16
N LEU A 101 32.70 -18.64 4.99
CA LEU A 101 32.93 -17.96 6.26
C LEU A 101 33.24 -16.46 6.08
N LEU A 102 34.17 -16.12 5.18
CA LEU A 102 34.52 -14.72 4.90
C LEU A 102 33.32 -13.97 4.30
N TYR A 103 32.56 -14.61 3.42
CA TYR A 103 31.36 -14.01 2.85
C TYR A 103 30.27 -13.75 3.90
N ARG A 104 30.01 -14.72 4.79
CA ARG A 104 29.10 -14.53 5.93
C ARG A 104 29.58 -13.44 6.89
N SER A 105 30.89 -13.38 7.13
CA SER A 105 31.52 -12.32 7.93
C SER A 105 31.27 -10.94 7.31
N LYS A 106 31.41 -10.82 5.98
CA LYS A 106 31.10 -9.59 5.23
C LYS A 106 29.62 -9.19 5.37
N ILE A 107 28.70 -10.12 5.14
CA ILE A 107 27.26 -9.85 5.31
C ILE A 107 26.94 -9.37 6.73
N LEU A 108 27.48 -10.04 7.76
CA LEU A 108 27.22 -9.68 9.15
C LEU A 108 27.75 -8.27 9.47
N VAL A 109 28.95 -7.93 9.00
CA VAL A 109 29.54 -6.60 9.19
C VAL A 109 28.75 -5.52 8.43
N ASP A 110 28.39 -5.78 7.17
CA ASP A 110 27.62 -4.85 6.34
C ASP A 110 26.20 -4.66 6.91
N TYR A 111 25.59 -5.73 7.43
CA TYR A 111 24.31 -5.68 8.14
C TYR A 111 24.37 -4.77 9.36
N VAL A 112 25.40 -4.90 10.20
CA VAL A 112 25.58 -4.04 11.37
C VAL A 112 25.78 -2.58 10.97
N LYS A 113 26.52 -2.31 9.89
CA LYS A 113 26.74 -0.95 9.39
C LYS A 113 25.51 -0.31 8.76
N GLY A 114 24.69 -1.10 8.07
CA GLY A 114 23.48 -0.65 7.38
C GLY A 114 22.25 -0.56 8.28
N SER A 115 22.32 -1.11 9.49
CA SER A 115 21.18 -1.17 10.42
C SER A 115 20.98 0.10 11.23
N SER A 116 19.74 0.38 11.61
CA SER A 116 19.42 1.48 12.53
C SER A 116 19.93 1.19 13.95
N LYS A 117 20.23 2.24 14.72
CA LYS A 117 20.75 2.11 16.09
C LYS A 117 19.74 1.40 17.00
N LEU A 118 18.47 1.78 16.91
CA LEU A 118 17.41 1.18 17.72
C LEU A 118 17.22 -0.29 17.36
N TRP A 119 17.29 -0.64 16.08
CA TRP A 119 17.20 -2.03 15.65
C TRP A 119 18.37 -2.88 16.18
N LEU A 120 19.60 -2.39 16.06
CA LEU A 120 20.78 -3.08 16.61
C LEU A 120 20.66 -3.28 18.13
N LEU A 121 20.08 -2.32 18.84
CA LEU A 121 19.83 -2.42 20.28
C LEU A 121 18.80 -3.53 20.59
N LEU A 122 17.70 -3.57 19.84
CA LEU A 122 16.66 -4.61 19.93
C LEU A 122 17.17 -6.00 19.52
N GLN A 123 18.20 -6.07 18.68
CA GLN A 123 18.83 -7.32 18.24
C GLN A 123 20.18 -7.61 18.91
N ASN A 124 20.56 -6.86 19.95
CA ASN A 124 21.89 -6.92 20.57
C ASN A 124 22.37 -8.36 20.84
N HIS A 125 21.56 -9.14 21.56
CA HIS A 125 21.87 -10.54 21.90
C HIS A 125 21.99 -11.45 20.68
N SER A 126 21.03 -11.36 19.75
CA SER A 126 21.01 -12.16 18.52
C SER A 126 22.24 -11.89 17.65
N ILE A 127 22.57 -10.62 17.43
CA ILE A 127 23.73 -10.22 16.63
C ILE A 127 25.05 -10.64 17.31
N SER A 128 25.17 -10.46 18.63
CA SER A 128 26.32 -10.96 19.38
C SER A 128 26.44 -12.49 19.32
N GLY A 129 25.31 -13.21 19.29
CA GLY A 129 25.24 -14.64 19.01
C GLY A 129 25.85 -15.00 17.66
N HIS A 130 25.42 -14.33 16.58
CA HIS A 130 25.99 -14.56 15.24
C HIS A 130 27.51 -14.32 15.19
N PHE A 131 28.04 -13.29 15.88
CA PHE A 131 29.48 -13.09 15.99
C PHE A 131 30.18 -14.22 16.75
N HIS A 132 29.53 -14.75 17.79
CA HIS A 132 30.04 -15.90 18.54
C HIS A 132 30.07 -17.16 17.66
N ASP A 133 29.00 -17.43 16.92
CA ASP A 133 28.91 -18.56 15.98
C ASP A 133 30.01 -18.46 14.92
N MET A 134 30.25 -17.27 14.37
CA MET A 134 31.37 -17.03 13.45
C MET A 134 32.74 -17.36 14.07
N ASN A 135 32.95 -17.04 15.36
CA ASN A 135 34.19 -17.42 16.04
C ASN A 135 34.32 -18.95 16.22
N GLN A 136 33.21 -19.65 16.47
CA GLN A 136 33.20 -21.11 16.56
C GLN A 136 33.45 -21.77 15.20
N GLU A 137 32.88 -21.23 14.13
CA GLU A 137 33.14 -21.68 12.76
C GLU A 137 34.60 -21.47 12.36
N ILE A 138 35.21 -20.31 12.68
CA ILE A 138 36.64 -20.08 12.46
C ILE A 138 37.46 -21.13 13.23
N SER A 139 37.12 -21.38 14.48
CA SER A 139 37.81 -22.39 15.30
C SER A 139 37.73 -23.78 14.67
N THR A 140 36.53 -24.20 14.23
CA THR A 140 36.29 -25.51 13.64
C THR A 140 37.03 -25.67 12.33
N LEU A 141 37.04 -24.63 11.49
CA LEU A 141 37.75 -24.63 10.22
C LEU A 141 39.27 -24.76 10.42
N LEU A 142 39.84 -23.99 11.36
CA LEU A 142 41.26 -24.08 11.70
C LEU A 142 41.61 -25.42 12.36
N ASP A 143 40.65 -26.08 13.01
CA ASP A 143 40.81 -27.41 13.60
C ASP A 143 41.00 -28.51 12.56
N VAL A 144 40.32 -28.39 11.41
CA VAL A 144 40.44 -29.34 10.30
C VAL A 144 41.54 -28.95 9.30
N PHE A 145 42.01 -27.70 9.33
CA PHE A 145 42.98 -27.20 8.36
C PHE A 145 44.33 -27.98 8.42
N PRO A 146 44.78 -28.60 7.31
CA PRO A 146 45.95 -29.47 7.31
C PRO A 146 47.27 -28.67 7.25
N LEU A 147 47.62 -27.99 8.36
CA LEU A 147 48.82 -27.12 8.44
C LEU A 147 50.15 -27.85 8.21
N CYS A 148 50.21 -29.15 8.48
CA CYS A 148 51.39 -29.98 8.26
C CYS A 148 51.64 -30.29 6.78
N ASP A 149 50.57 -30.32 5.96
CA ASP A 149 50.62 -30.72 4.56
C ASP A 149 50.89 -29.53 3.61
N VAL A 150 50.89 -28.31 4.15
CA VAL A 150 51.17 -27.07 3.40
C VAL A 150 52.57 -26.55 3.74
N ASN A 151 53.36 -26.24 2.71
CA ASN A 151 54.70 -25.67 2.83
C ASN A 151 54.67 -24.17 3.17
N LEU A 152 54.18 -23.83 4.37
CA LEU A 152 54.15 -22.47 4.92
C LEU A 152 55.37 -22.20 5.80
N SER A 153 55.77 -20.93 5.93
CA SER A 153 56.81 -20.50 6.86
C SER A 153 56.43 -20.77 8.32
N VAL A 154 57.43 -20.88 9.20
CA VAL A 154 57.23 -21.10 10.63
C VAL A 154 56.38 -19.97 11.25
N ASP A 155 56.67 -18.72 10.88
CA ASP A 155 55.94 -17.54 11.36
C ASP A 155 54.44 -17.60 11.03
N VAL A 156 54.09 -17.99 9.80
CA VAL A 156 52.67 -18.12 9.38
C VAL A 156 51.99 -19.26 10.13
N LYS A 157 52.68 -20.40 10.34
CA LYS A 157 52.15 -21.52 11.13
C LYS A 157 51.89 -21.12 12.58
N GLU A 158 52.78 -20.35 13.20
CA GLU A 158 52.59 -19.83 14.56
C GLU A 158 51.41 -18.86 14.65
N GLN A 159 51.23 -17.97 13.66
CA GLN A 159 50.10 -17.06 13.61
C GLN A 159 48.76 -17.80 13.49
N VAL A 160 48.68 -18.84 12.67
CA VAL A 160 47.45 -19.65 12.53
C VAL A 160 47.15 -20.43 13.82
N GLU A 161 48.16 -21.01 14.47
CA GLU A 161 47.98 -21.73 15.73
C GLU A 161 47.57 -20.78 16.87
N LEU A 162 48.08 -19.55 16.89
CA LEU A 162 47.64 -18.50 17.80
C LEU A 162 46.17 -18.10 17.54
N LEU A 163 45.80 -17.90 16.28
CA LEU A 163 44.41 -17.62 15.89
C LEU A 163 43.47 -18.75 16.30
N ARG A 164 43.86 -20.01 16.09
CA ARG A 164 43.13 -21.21 16.52
C ARG A 164 42.86 -21.21 18.02
N ARG A 165 43.90 -20.97 18.83
CA ARG A 165 43.79 -20.89 20.30
C ARG A 165 42.90 -19.74 20.76
N GLN A 166 42.99 -18.59 20.11
CA GLN A 166 42.16 -17.42 20.42
C GLN A 166 40.68 -17.66 20.08
N SER A 167 40.41 -18.25 18.92
CA SER A 167 39.04 -18.59 18.49
C SER A 167 38.39 -19.63 19.42
N ARG A 168 39.11 -20.68 19.80
CA ARG A 168 38.63 -21.71 20.77
C ARG A 168 38.24 -21.12 22.14
N LYS A 169 38.97 -20.10 22.61
CA LYS A 169 38.74 -19.46 23.91
C LYS A 169 37.70 -18.32 23.84
N SER A 170 37.21 -17.99 22.65
CA SER A 170 36.26 -16.90 22.47
C SER A 170 34.92 -17.25 23.12
N LYS A 171 34.43 -16.36 23.99
CA LYS A 171 33.12 -16.47 24.64
C LYS A 171 32.15 -15.49 23.98
N LEU A 172 30.85 -15.78 24.09
CA LEU A 172 29.80 -14.83 23.72
C LEU A 172 30.05 -13.50 24.45
N PHE A 173 30.18 -12.43 23.67
CA PHE A 173 30.41 -11.09 24.19
C PHE A 173 29.21 -10.20 23.88
N ILE A 174 28.50 -9.80 24.93
CA ILE A 174 27.43 -8.81 24.90
C ILE A 174 27.94 -7.58 25.65
N ASP A 175 27.94 -6.41 25.02
CA ASP A 175 28.39 -5.19 25.69
C ASP A 175 27.38 -4.79 26.77
N LYS A 176 27.85 -4.66 28.01
CA LYS A 176 27.00 -4.31 29.16
C LYS A 176 26.36 -2.94 29.02
N HIS A 177 27.02 -2.00 28.34
CA HIS A 177 26.45 -0.68 28.11
C HIS A 177 25.27 -0.75 27.15
N ASP A 178 25.45 -1.46 26.03
CA ASP A 178 24.40 -1.68 25.03
C ASP A 178 23.21 -2.42 25.66
N ASP A 179 23.47 -3.37 26.54
CA ASP A 179 22.43 -4.11 27.25
C ASP A 179 21.63 -3.24 28.23
N LEU A 180 22.30 -2.35 28.98
CA LEU A 180 21.63 -1.37 29.84
C LEU A 180 20.75 -0.40 29.03
N LEU A 181 21.22 0.04 27.86
CA LEU A 181 20.42 0.87 26.96
C LEU A 181 19.20 0.10 26.43
N ARG A 182 19.36 -1.18 26.07
CA ARG A 182 18.27 -2.06 25.65
C ARG A 182 17.22 -2.17 26.75
N PHE A 183 17.63 -2.47 27.99
CA PHE A 183 16.71 -2.52 29.13
C PHE A 183 15.96 -1.21 29.34
N LYS A 184 16.65 -0.06 29.25
CA LYS A 184 16.00 1.25 29.37
C LYS A 184 15.00 1.50 28.23
N PHE A 185 15.25 1.01 27.02
CA PHE A 185 14.31 1.13 25.91
C PHE A 185 13.03 0.33 26.14
N TYR A 186 13.16 -0.94 26.59
CA TYR A 186 12.02 -1.76 26.98
C TYR A 186 11.28 -1.19 28.20
N TYR A 187 12.00 -0.59 29.15
CA TYR A 187 11.39 0.12 30.28
C TYR A 187 10.44 1.22 29.80
N PHE A 188 10.85 2.06 28.85
CA PHE A 188 9.95 3.09 28.31
C PHE A 188 8.72 2.50 27.63
N LEU A 189 8.87 1.39 26.89
CA LEU A 189 7.73 0.71 26.29
C LEU A 189 6.74 0.19 27.34
N ASN A 190 7.26 -0.39 28.43
CA ASN A 190 6.46 -0.85 29.55
C ASN A 190 5.78 0.30 30.31
N GLU A 191 6.40 1.48 30.41
CA GLU A 191 5.74 2.66 30.98
C GLU A 191 4.49 3.03 30.18
N PHE A 192 4.59 3.09 28.85
CA PHE A 192 3.41 3.30 27.98
C PHE A 192 2.37 2.19 28.13
N GLU A 193 2.78 0.93 28.25
CA GLU A 193 1.87 -0.18 28.50
C GLU A 193 1.08 -0.03 29.81
N ASN A 194 1.71 0.57 30.82
CA ASN A 194 1.10 0.90 32.10
C ASN A 194 0.37 2.26 32.11
N GLY A 195 0.30 2.96 30.97
CA GLY A 195 -0.36 4.26 30.85
C GLY A 195 0.43 5.42 31.48
N ARG A 196 1.71 5.23 31.79
CA ARG A 196 2.60 6.27 32.29
C ARG A 196 3.43 6.82 31.13
N ILE A 197 3.53 8.14 31.04
CA ILE A 197 4.31 8.83 30.00
C ILE A 197 5.62 9.31 30.67
N PRO A 198 6.79 8.78 30.25
CA PRO A 198 8.07 9.23 30.81
C PRO A 198 8.35 10.70 30.53
N GLU A 199 9.17 11.34 31.38
CA GLU A 199 9.47 12.76 31.28
C GLU A 199 10.36 13.09 30.05
N ARG A 200 10.25 14.34 29.58
CA ARG A 200 11.03 14.84 28.43
C ARG A 200 12.54 14.69 28.62
N ASP A 201 13.03 14.93 29.84
CA ASP A 201 14.46 14.90 30.14
C ASP A 201 15.03 13.47 30.10
N GLU A 202 14.23 12.47 30.50
CA GLU A 202 14.61 11.06 30.36
C GLU A 202 14.77 10.67 28.89
N PHE A 203 13.84 11.10 28.04
CA PHE A 203 13.92 10.86 26.60
C PHE A 203 15.09 11.61 25.96
N TYR A 204 15.36 12.85 26.39
CA TYR A 204 16.50 13.62 25.91
C TYR A 204 17.83 12.93 26.24
N SER A 205 18.01 12.52 27.50
CA SER A 205 19.22 11.81 27.91
C SER A 205 19.40 10.48 27.17
N PHE A 206 18.31 9.74 26.94
CA PHE A 206 18.39 8.47 26.22
C PHE A 206 18.66 8.65 24.71
N PHE A 207 17.81 9.39 24.00
CA PHE A 207 17.89 9.49 22.53
C PHE A 207 19.01 10.44 22.07
N VAL A 208 19.15 11.61 22.69
CA VAL A 208 20.08 12.65 22.22
C VAL A 208 21.47 12.43 22.78
N GLU A 209 21.61 12.29 24.09
CA GLU A 209 22.94 12.19 24.73
C GLU A 209 23.57 10.81 24.52
N LYS A 210 22.83 9.74 24.83
CA LYS A 210 23.36 8.37 24.78
C LYS A 210 23.33 7.77 23.38
N LEU A 211 22.22 7.86 22.66
CA LEU A 211 22.10 7.27 21.31
C LEU A 211 22.55 8.19 20.16
N ARG A 212 22.77 9.48 20.42
CA ARG A 212 23.13 10.47 19.38
C ARG A 212 22.13 10.50 18.22
N ILE A 213 20.84 10.39 18.54
CA ILE A 213 19.72 10.66 17.64
C ILE A 213 19.28 12.08 17.96
N CYS A 214 19.81 13.06 17.20
CA CYS A 214 19.82 14.47 17.63
C CYS A 214 18.86 15.37 16.84
N ASN A 215 18.21 14.85 15.80
CA ASN A 215 17.36 15.66 14.92
C ASN A 215 16.24 14.85 14.26
N VAL A 216 15.27 15.56 13.68
CA VAL A 216 14.09 14.97 13.02
C VAL A 216 14.48 13.96 11.94
N LYS A 217 15.52 14.24 11.14
CA LYS A 217 15.97 13.35 10.05
C LYS A 217 16.50 12.02 10.57
N SER A 218 17.37 12.06 11.57
CA SER A 218 17.93 10.86 12.21
C SER A 218 16.85 10.02 12.88
N CYS A 219 15.91 10.67 13.59
CA CYS A 219 14.80 9.96 14.22
C CYS A 219 13.83 9.35 13.20
N ARG A 220 13.57 10.05 12.09
CA ARG A 220 12.75 9.53 10.98
C ARG A 220 13.39 8.30 10.33
N ALA A 221 14.71 8.32 10.08
CA ALA A 221 15.42 7.18 9.52
C ALA A 221 15.32 5.94 10.43
N GLU A 222 15.37 6.12 11.75
CA GLU A 222 15.15 5.03 12.72
C GLU A 222 13.71 4.48 12.66
N ILE A 223 12.71 5.36 12.56
CA ILE A 223 11.30 4.95 12.42
C ILE A 223 11.07 4.17 11.12
N GLU A 224 11.53 4.70 9.99
CA GLU A 224 11.38 4.09 8.66
C GLU A 224 12.05 2.70 8.62
N PHE A 225 13.22 2.56 9.23
CA PHE A 225 13.91 1.27 9.32
C PHE A 225 13.10 0.26 10.14
N LEU A 226 12.59 0.65 11.32
CA LEU A 226 11.79 -0.26 12.16
C LEU A 226 10.49 -0.67 11.46
N GLU A 227 9.85 0.25 10.72
CA GLU A 227 8.67 -0.05 9.90
C GLU A 227 8.99 -1.05 8.77
N GLU A 228 10.14 -0.91 8.11
CA GLU A 228 10.61 -1.87 7.12
C GLU A 228 10.80 -3.27 7.74
N GLN A 229 11.32 -3.35 8.97
CA GLN A 229 11.47 -4.62 9.68
C GLN A 229 10.11 -5.24 10.05
N ILE A 230 9.09 -4.44 10.38
CA ILE A 230 7.72 -4.93 10.63
C ILE A 230 7.13 -5.54 9.35
N VAL A 231 7.29 -4.87 8.20
CA VAL A 231 6.78 -5.36 6.91
C VAL A 231 7.49 -6.66 6.48
N ASN A 232 8.77 -6.77 6.79
CA ASN A 232 9.61 -7.91 6.42
C ASN A 232 9.67 -9.03 7.46
N HIS A 233 8.96 -8.88 8.60
CA HIS A 233 9.02 -9.77 9.75
C HIS A 233 8.63 -11.21 9.39
N ASP A 234 9.51 -12.15 9.68
CA ASP A 234 9.20 -13.59 9.73
C ASP A 234 8.79 -13.90 11.17
N GLY A 235 7.62 -14.51 11.39
CA GLY A 235 6.98 -14.64 12.71
C GLY A 235 7.85 -15.22 13.84
N ASP A 236 8.97 -15.85 13.49
CA ASP A 236 9.93 -16.50 14.40
C ASP A 236 11.04 -15.55 14.92
N ILE A 237 11.08 -14.30 14.45
CA ILE A 237 12.09 -13.31 14.87
C ILE A 237 11.56 -12.50 16.07
N GLU A 238 12.30 -12.48 17.18
CA GLU A 238 12.03 -11.55 18.28
C GLU A 238 12.70 -10.18 18.05
N PRO A 239 12.09 -9.05 18.46
CA PRO A 239 10.78 -8.94 19.09
C PRO A 239 9.64 -8.99 18.06
N THR A 240 8.47 -9.51 18.47
CA THR A 240 7.31 -9.67 17.60
C THR A 240 6.88 -8.37 16.92
N ALA A 241 6.22 -8.47 15.76
CA ALA A 241 5.69 -7.32 15.03
C ALA A 241 4.81 -6.38 15.89
N SER A 242 4.08 -6.90 16.89
CA SER A 242 3.28 -6.05 17.81
C SER A 242 4.17 -5.21 18.74
N VAL A 243 5.24 -5.79 19.26
CA VAL A 243 6.22 -5.10 20.12
C VAL A 243 6.98 -4.04 19.30
N LEU A 244 7.38 -4.37 18.07
CA LEU A 244 7.99 -3.40 17.15
C LEU A 244 7.05 -2.23 16.83
N ASN A 245 5.76 -2.49 16.62
CA ASN A 245 4.76 -1.41 16.46
C ASN A 245 4.71 -0.51 17.70
N GLY A 246 4.84 -1.09 18.90
CA GLY A 246 4.97 -0.35 20.16
C GLY A 246 6.19 0.58 20.17
N PHE A 247 7.36 0.07 19.79
CA PHE A 247 8.58 0.88 19.68
C PHE A 247 8.45 1.98 18.61
N VAL A 248 7.87 1.69 17.45
CA VAL A 248 7.62 2.70 16.41
C VAL A 248 6.73 3.83 16.94
N ALA A 249 5.64 3.51 17.64
CA ALA A 249 4.75 4.50 18.24
C ALA A 249 5.46 5.34 19.32
N LEU A 250 6.27 4.71 20.17
CA LEU A 250 7.08 5.37 21.18
C LEU A 250 8.12 6.32 20.56
N VAL A 251 8.86 5.87 19.55
CA VAL A 251 9.89 6.69 18.88
C VAL A 251 9.23 7.85 18.14
N ARG A 252 8.06 7.64 17.51
CA ARG A 252 7.25 8.72 16.94
C ARG A 252 6.86 9.75 18.01
N TYR A 253 6.38 9.32 19.18
CA TYR A 253 6.09 10.21 20.30
C TYR A 253 7.34 11.03 20.72
N CYS A 254 8.47 10.34 20.93
CA CYS A 254 9.73 10.98 21.32
C CYS A 254 10.20 12.01 20.30
N ARG A 255 10.04 11.73 19.01
CA ARG A 255 10.39 12.65 17.93
C ARG A 255 9.67 14.00 18.10
N PHE A 256 8.35 13.96 18.34
CA PHE A 256 7.55 15.16 18.51
C PHE A 256 7.84 15.88 19.83
N LEU A 257 8.06 15.12 20.90
CA LEU A 257 8.36 15.68 22.22
C LEU A 257 9.71 16.41 22.25
N LEU A 258 10.75 15.81 21.64
CA LEU A 258 12.12 16.32 21.74
C LEU A 258 12.44 17.39 20.70
N PHE A 259 12.19 17.09 19.42
CA PHE A 259 12.64 17.92 18.30
C PHE A 259 11.57 18.89 17.79
N ARG A 260 10.34 18.80 18.34
CA ARG A 260 9.18 19.58 17.94
C ARG A 260 9.11 19.68 16.40
N PHE A 261 8.86 20.87 15.87
CA PHE A 261 8.79 21.12 14.42
C PHE A 261 10.00 21.89 13.90
N GLU A 262 11.14 21.82 14.60
CA GLU A 262 12.40 22.39 14.13
C GLU A 262 12.85 21.57 12.91
N ASP A 263 13.13 22.26 11.79
CA ASP A 263 13.58 21.72 10.50
C ASP A 263 12.55 21.11 9.51
N GLU A 264 11.65 21.93 8.94
CA GLU A 264 11.14 21.69 7.56
C GLU A 264 11.12 22.97 6.69
N GLU A 265 12.04 23.91 6.90
CA GLU A 265 12.21 25.10 6.03
C GLU A 265 12.66 24.71 4.61
N GLY A 266 13.53 23.69 4.49
CA GLY A 266 14.01 23.18 3.21
C GLY A 266 13.10 22.15 2.53
N GLU A 267 12.32 21.38 3.30
CA GLU A 267 11.40 20.34 2.78
C GLU A 267 10.13 20.97 2.19
N LEU A 268 9.58 22.02 2.79
CA LEU A 268 8.41 22.72 2.25
C LEU A 268 8.71 23.35 0.86
N GLY A 269 9.90 23.94 0.70
CA GLY A 269 10.39 24.44 -0.58
C GLY A 269 10.70 23.34 -1.61
N LYS A 270 11.25 22.20 -1.16
CA LYS A 270 11.49 21.02 -2.01
C LYS A 270 10.21 20.30 -2.42
N TRP A 271 9.20 20.23 -1.55
CA TRP A 271 7.89 19.68 -1.85
C TRP A 271 7.19 20.51 -2.92
N ARG A 272 7.18 21.85 -2.79
CA ARG A 272 6.72 22.76 -3.85
C ARG A 272 7.44 22.49 -5.18
N ARG A 273 8.78 22.39 -5.18
CA ARG A 273 9.59 22.09 -6.40
C ARG A 273 9.36 20.68 -6.98
N ARG A 274 9.23 19.65 -6.14
CA ARG A 274 8.94 18.26 -6.58
C ARG A 274 7.55 18.17 -7.20
N LYS A 275 6.56 18.91 -6.68
CA LYS A 275 5.21 19.02 -7.26
C LYS A 275 5.24 19.71 -8.63
N THR A 276 5.96 20.82 -8.79
CA THR A 276 6.14 21.48 -10.09
C THR A 276 6.82 20.56 -11.11
N LYS A 277 7.79 19.75 -10.69
CA LYS A 277 8.43 18.73 -11.55
C LYS A 277 7.51 17.56 -11.89
N LYS A 278 6.68 17.06 -10.96
CA LYS A 278 5.69 16.01 -11.26
C LYS A 278 4.64 16.50 -12.26
N GLY A 279 4.19 17.76 -12.14
CA GLY A 279 3.24 18.38 -13.09
C GLY A 279 3.79 18.51 -14.52
N LEU A 280 5.09 18.84 -14.65
CA LEU A 280 5.77 18.91 -15.96
C LEU A 280 6.03 17.52 -16.57
N ILE A 281 6.34 16.51 -15.76
CA ILE A 281 6.60 15.14 -16.27
C ILE A 281 5.31 14.46 -16.75
N THR A 282 4.14 14.78 -16.16
CA THR A 282 2.84 14.26 -16.63
C THR A 282 2.41 14.77 -18.00
N GLN A 283 3.14 15.72 -18.61
CA GLN A 283 2.82 16.26 -19.93
C GLN A 283 3.68 15.69 -21.07
N GLU A 284 4.77 14.96 -20.77
CA GLU A 284 5.76 14.49 -21.77
C GLU A 284 5.92 12.97 -21.88
N ILE A 285 5.06 12.15 -21.30
CA ILE A 285 5.09 10.68 -21.50
C ILE A 285 3.80 10.23 -22.18
N GLY A 286 3.60 10.74 -23.39
CA GLY A 286 2.89 10.03 -24.46
C GLY A 286 3.94 9.34 -25.33
N ASP A 287 3.76 8.04 -25.54
CA ASP A 287 4.48 7.21 -26.52
C ASP A 287 5.94 6.81 -26.19
N THR A 288 6.10 5.79 -25.36
CA THR A 288 7.20 4.82 -25.57
C THR A 288 6.78 3.44 -25.09
N PHE A 289 6.83 2.44 -25.99
CA PHE A 289 6.48 1.05 -25.69
C PHE A 289 7.40 0.47 -24.60
N ILE A 290 6.88 0.33 -23.38
CA ILE A 290 7.57 -0.33 -22.28
C ILE A 290 7.52 -1.85 -22.51
N THR A 291 8.69 -2.47 -22.70
CA THR A 291 8.81 -3.92 -22.86
C THR A 291 8.88 -4.59 -21.48
N ILE A 292 7.91 -5.44 -21.13
CA ILE A 292 7.87 -6.15 -19.85
C ILE A 292 9.00 -7.18 -19.78
N PRO A 293 9.86 -7.18 -18.74
CA PRO A 293 10.86 -8.22 -18.52
C PRO A 293 10.22 -9.61 -18.43
N LYS A 294 10.79 -10.59 -19.14
CA LYS A 294 10.25 -11.97 -19.21
C LYS A 294 10.10 -12.65 -17.85
N ASP A 295 10.93 -12.28 -16.88
CA ASP A 295 10.90 -12.82 -15.52
C ASP A 295 9.68 -12.33 -14.70
N PHE A 296 8.98 -11.30 -15.19
CA PHE A 296 7.78 -10.76 -14.56
C PHE A 296 6.49 -11.32 -15.18
N CYS A 297 6.60 -12.07 -16.28
CA CYS A 297 5.48 -12.67 -16.97
C CYS A 297 5.20 -14.08 -16.45
N CYS A 298 3.93 -14.41 -16.24
CA CYS A 298 3.49 -15.76 -15.92
C CYS A 298 3.79 -16.70 -17.10
N PRO A 299 4.47 -17.85 -16.89
CA PRO A 299 4.74 -18.78 -17.99
C PRO A 299 3.49 -19.46 -18.59
N ILE A 300 2.32 -19.36 -17.94
CA ILE A 300 1.05 -19.91 -18.44
C ILE A 300 0.28 -18.85 -19.23
N SER A 301 0.01 -17.69 -18.61
CA SER A 301 -0.79 -16.64 -19.26
C SER A 301 0.04 -15.69 -20.13
N LEU A 302 1.37 -15.72 -20.01
CA LEU A 302 2.32 -14.79 -20.63
C LEU A 302 2.16 -13.31 -20.21
N ASP A 303 1.16 -13.01 -19.40
CA ASP A 303 0.89 -11.70 -18.82
C ASP A 303 1.74 -11.41 -17.57
N LEU A 304 1.88 -10.13 -17.23
CA LEU A 304 2.51 -9.67 -15.99
C LEU A 304 1.85 -10.33 -14.76
N MET A 305 2.66 -10.96 -13.89
CA MET A 305 2.15 -11.61 -12.68
C MET A 305 1.63 -10.58 -11.67
N LYS A 306 0.36 -10.73 -11.26
CA LYS A 306 -0.28 -9.89 -10.23
C LYS A 306 -0.14 -10.49 -8.85
N ASP A 307 -0.19 -11.81 -8.74
CA ASP A 307 0.09 -12.53 -7.49
C ASP A 307 1.04 -13.71 -7.75
N PRO A 308 2.37 -13.44 -7.81
CA PRO A 308 3.35 -14.48 -8.11
C PRO A 308 3.44 -15.50 -6.97
N VAL A 309 3.28 -16.78 -7.29
CA VAL A 309 3.38 -17.93 -6.38
C VAL A 309 4.34 -18.98 -6.92
N ILE A 310 5.10 -19.60 -6.02
CA ILE A 310 6.04 -20.69 -6.29
C ILE A 310 5.37 -22.03 -6.05
N ILE A 311 5.55 -22.96 -6.98
CA ILE A 311 5.19 -24.38 -6.84
C ILE A 311 6.39 -25.22 -6.39
N SER A 312 6.18 -26.50 -6.05
CA SER A 312 7.22 -27.40 -5.51
C SER A 312 8.47 -27.55 -6.38
N THR A 313 8.38 -27.24 -7.68
CA THR A 313 9.51 -27.28 -8.63
C THR A 313 10.34 -25.99 -8.65
N GLY A 314 10.02 -25.01 -7.80
CA GLY A 314 10.71 -23.72 -7.70
C GLY A 314 10.34 -22.72 -8.79
N GLN A 315 9.47 -23.07 -9.75
CA GLN A 315 8.98 -22.14 -10.77
C GLN A 315 7.87 -21.24 -10.21
N THR A 316 7.84 -19.98 -10.68
CA THR A 316 6.85 -18.98 -10.25
C THR A 316 5.80 -18.73 -11.34
N TYR A 317 4.54 -18.63 -10.94
CA TYR A 317 3.39 -18.38 -11.80
C TYR A 317 2.47 -17.34 -11.15
N ASP A 318 1.55 -16.76 -11.91
CA ASP A 318 0.43 -16.04 -11.30
C ASP A 318 -0.53 -17.04 -10.63
N ARG A 319 -1.00 -16.73 -9.42
CA ARG A 319 -1.86 -17.61 -8.62
C ARG A 319 -3.08 -18.09 -9.39
N ALA A 320 -3.79 -17.20 -10.06
CA ALA A 320 -5.01 -17.56 -10.79
C ALA A 320 -4.71 -18.53 -11.94
N SER A 321 -3.58 -18.36 -12.61
CA SER A 321 -3.18 -19.20 -13.73
C SER A 321 -2.78 -20.60 -13.29
N ILE A 322 -1.99 -20.74 -12.21
CA ILE A 322 -1.55 -22.05 -11.73
C ILE A 322 -2.63 -22.79 -10.92
N ALA A 323 -3.49 -22.06 -10.21
CA ALA A 323 -4.64 -22.67 -9.52
C ALA A 323 -5.58 -23.34 -10.52
N ARG A 324 -5.93 -22.64 -11.60
CA ARG A 324 -6.76 -23.19 -12.69
C ARG A 324 -6.14 -24.44 -13.31
N TRP A 325 -4.84 -24.42 -13.57
CA TRP A 325 -4.10 -25.58 -14.11
C TRP A 325 -4.20 -26.82 -13.20
N MET A 326 -4.13 -26.63 -11.87
CA MET A 326 -4.28 -27.73 -10.92
C MET A 326 -5.75 -28.18 -10.77
N GLU A 327 -6.70 -27.26 -10.81
CA GLU A 327 -8.14 -27.55 -10.77
C GLU A 327 -8.61 -28.35 -12.00
N GLU A 328 -7.97 -28.16 -13.14
CA GLU A 328 -8.16 -28.97 -14.36
C GLU A 328 -7.58 -30.39 -14.26
N GLY A 329 -6.99 -30.76 -13.11
CA GLY A 329 -6.52 -32.11 -12.80
C GLY A 329 -5.06 -32.39 -13.18
N HIS A 330 -4.30 -31.36 -13.57
CA HIS A 330 -2.89 -31.52 -13.91
C HIS A 330 -1.99 -31.56 -12.67
N CYS A 331 -1.15 -32.61 -12.57
CA CYS A 331 -0.18 -32.80 -11.48
C CYS A 331 1.28 -32.53 -11.90
N THR A 332 1.48 -31.78 -12.98
CA THR A 332 2.80 -31.45 -13.55
C THR A 332 3.04 -29.95 -13.59
N CYS A 333 4.31 -29.56 -13.52
CA CYS A 333 4.75 -28.19 -13.68
C CYS A 333 4.61 -27.76 -15.16
N PRO A 334 3.80 -26.72 -15.47
CA PRO A 334 3.52 -26.30 -16.84
C PRO A 334 4.76 -25.96 -17.68
N LYS A 335 5.85 -25.49 -17.04
CA LYS A 335 7.05 -25.02 -17.73
C LYS A 335 8.13 -26.09 -17.87
N THR A 336 8.18 -27.05 -16.96
CA THR A 336 9.27 -28.05 -16.89
C THR A 336 8.80 -29.48 -17.13
N GLY A 337 7.49 -29.74 -17.13
CA GLY A 337 6.92 -31.07 -17.24
C GLY A 337 7.13 -31.97 -16.01
N GLN A 338 7.85 -31.50 -14.98
CA GLN A 338 8.14 -32.28 -13.78
C GLN A 338 6.88 -32.48 -12.92
N MET A 339 6.73 -33.66 -12.32
CA MET A 339 5.63 -33.94 -11.39
C MET A 339 5.73 -33.09 -10.11
N LEU A 340 4.59 -32.59 -9.64
CA LEU A 340 4.51 -31.81 -8.41
C LEU A 340 4.50 -32.74 -7.20
N VAL A 341 5.42 -32.51 -6.26
CA VAL A 341 5.48 -33.26 -4.99
C VAL A 341 4.28 -32.91 -4.10
N HIS A 342 3.80 -31.66 -4.19
CA HIS A 342 2.59 -31.19 -3.52
C HIS A 342 1.96 -30.01 -4.29
N THR A 343 0.66 -29.82 -4.12
CA THR A 343 -0.12 -28.72 -4.74
C THR A 343 -0.09 -27.41 -3.94
N LYS A 344 0.69 -27.35 -2.84
CA LYS A 344 0.82 -26.15 -2.01
C LYS A 344 1.49 -25.01 -2.80
N LEU A 345 0.83 -23.86 -2.87
CA LEU A 345 1.31 -22.64 -3.51
C LEU A 345 1.95 -21.70 -2.47
N MET A 346 3.23 -21.38 -2.65
CA MET A 346 3.97 -20.51 -1.74
C MET A 346 4.06 -19.09 -2.32
N PRO A 347 3.59 -18.02 -1.65
CA PRO A 347 3.66 -16.66 -2.19
C PRO A 347 5.10 -16.18 -2.44
N ASN A 348 5.39 -15.69 -3.65
CA ASN A 348 6.67 -15.07 -3.98
C ASN A 348 6.61 -13.55 -3.78
N ARG A 349 6.59 -13.14 -2.50
CA ARG A 349 6.54 -11.71 -2.11
C ARG A 349 7.73 -10.91 -2.66
N ALA A 350 8.87 -11.56 -2.91
CA ALA A 350 10.05 -10.94 -3.52
C ALA A 350 9.76 -10.42 -4.93
N LEU A 351 9.30 -11.33 -5.79
CA LEU A 351 9.00 -11.03 -7.18
C LEU A 351 7.84 -10.05 -7.28
N ARG A 352 6.84 -10.18 -6.39
CA ARG A 352 5.73 -9.23 -6.31
C ARG A 352 6.21 -7.80 -6.06
N ASN A 353 7.13 -7.61 -5.11
CA ASN A 353 7.69 -6.29 -4.82
C ASN A 353 8.55 -5.74 -5.97
N LEU A 354 9.30 -6.60 -6.68
CA LEU A 354 10.09 -6.21 -7.85
C LEU A 354 9.20 -5.79 -9.03
N ILE A 355 8.13 -6.56 -9.29
CA ILE A 355 7.12 -6.22 -10.29
C ILE A 355 6.46 -4.89 -9.94
N MET A 356 6.07 -4.70 -8.66
CA MET A 356 5.48 -3.45 -8.19
C MET A 356 6.42 -2.25 -8.37
N GLN A 357 7.69 -2.38 -7.98
CA GLN A 357 8.70 -1.32 -8.18
C GLN A 357 8.93 -1.01 -9.66
N TRP A 358 8.98 -2.04 -10.52
CA TRP A 358 9.13 -1.85 -11.96
C TRP A 358 7.90 -1.18 -12.58
N CYS A 359 6.69 -1.57 -12.19
CA CYS A 359 5.45 -0.91 -12.61
C CYS A 359 5.43 0.57 -12.20
N MET A 360 5.81 0.87 -10.95
CA MET A 360 5.90 2.25 -10.45
C MET A 360 6.95 3.08 -11.21
N ALA A 361 8.09 2.48 -11.55
CA ALA A 361 9.15 3.16 -12.30
C ALA A 361 8.76 3.43 -13.77
N ASN A 362 7.87 2.62 -14.34
CA ASN A 362 7.43 2.72 -15.73
C ASN A 362 6.01 3.31 -15.87
N GLY A 363 5.40 3.82 -14.78
CA GLY A 363 4.06 4.41 -14.82
C GLY A 363 2.92 3.44 -15.14
N ILE A 364 3.13 2.13 -14.97
CA ILE A 364 2.13 1.09 -15.22
C ILE A 364 1.26 0.91 -13.97
N SER A 365 -0.06 0.99 -14.12
CA SER A 365 -1.00 0.73 -13.02
C SER A 365 -0.89 -0.73 -12.57
N TYR A 366 -0.44 -0.94 -11.34
CA TYR A 366 -0.35 -2.26 -10.72
C TYR A 366 -1.37 -2.36 -9.59
N ASP A 367 -2.52 -2.96 -9.89
CA ASP A 367 -3.57 -3.26 -8.91
C ASP A 367 -3.39 -4.70 -8.41
N PRO A 368 -2.84 -4.91 -7.19
CA PRO A 368 -2.87 -6.23 -6.59
C PRO A 368 -4.33 -6.64 -6.35
N PRO A 369 -4.68 -7.93 -6.49
CA PRO A 369 -6.05 -8.37 -6.29
C PRO A 369 -6.54 -8.02 -4.87
N GLU A 370 -7.58 -7.18 -4.79
CA GLU A 370 -8.37 -6.98 -3.60
C GLU A 370 -9.15 -8.28 -3.28
N ASN A 371 -8.99 -8.74 -2.04
CA ASN A 371 -9.78 -9.71 -1.29
C ASN A 371 -10.98 -10.36 -2.02
N SER A 372 -10.82 -11.61 -2.43
CA SER A 372 -11.92 -12.59 -2.47
C SER A 372 -11.47 -13.83 -1.67
N ASP A 373 -12.22 -14.11 -0.61
CA ASP A 373 -12.17 -15.30 0.23
C ASP A 373 -10.84 -15.70 0.88
N TYR A 374 -10.21 -14.75 1.57
CA TYR A 374 -9.51 -15.08 2.81
C TYR A 374 -10.47 -14.83 3.97
N SER A 375 -11.11 -15.91 4.44
CA SER A 375 -11.52 -16.03 5.83
C SER A 375 -10.45 -15.43 6.74
N SER A 376 -10.90 -14.66 7.71
CA SER A 376 -10.13 -13.75 8.57
C SER A 376 -9.06 -14.41 9.45
N GLU A 377 -8.07 -15.08 8.86
CA GLU A 377 -6.87 -15.57 9.52
C GLU A 377 -5.67 -15.40 8.57
N SER A 378 -4.59 -14.81 9.08
CA SER A 378 -3.26 -14.71 8.45
C SER A 378 -2.92 -13.51 7.54
N SER A 379 -3.60 -12.36 7.72
CA SER A 379 -2.91 -11.06 7.58
C SER A 379 -2.49 -10.61 8.97
N VAL A 380 -1.23 -10.85 9.34
CA VAL A 380 -0.65 -10.34 10.60
C VAL A 380 -0.42 -8.83 10.46
N PHE A 381 -1.49 -8.04 10.35
CA PHE A 381 -1.49 -6.76 11.03
C PHE A 381 -1.68 -7.11 12.51
N ALA A 382 -0.57 -7.35 13.20
CA ALA A 382 -0.59 -7.57 14.64
C ALA A 382 -1.47 -6.48 15.27
N LEU A 383 -2.45 -6.89 16.08
CA LEU A 383 -3.23 -5.96 16.87
C LEU A 383 -2.26 -5.00 17.57
N PRO A 384 -2.46 -3.68 17.46
CA PRO A 384 -1.54 -2.73 18.06
C PRO A 384 -1.48 -3.01 19.56
N SER A 385 -0.25 -3.15 20.08
CA SER A 385 -0.04 -3.36 21.51
C SER A 385 -0.63 -2.21 22.32
N LYS A 386 -0.97 -2.46 23.59
CA LYS A 386 -1.47 -1.42 24.48
C LYS A 386 -0.49 -0.24 24.56
N ALA A 387 0.80 -0.53 24.65
CA ALA A 387 1.86 0.48 24.58
C ALA A 387 1.80 1.33 23.30
N ALA A 388 1.57 0.71 22.14
CA ALA A 388 1.44 1.43 20.87
C ALA A 388 0.24 2.38 20.87
N ILE A 389 -0.89 1.94 21.43
CA ILE A 389 -2.10 2.76 21.54
C ILE A 389 -1.87 3.95 22.46
N GLU A 390 -1.31 3.74 23.66
CA GLU A 390 -1.05 4.83 24.62
C GLU A 390 0.00 5.82 24.10
N ALA A 391 1.07 5.36 23.46
CA ALA A 391 2.05 6.23 22.80
C ALA A 391 1.43 7.04 21.64
N THR A 392 0.50 6.44 20.90
CA THR A 392 -0.24 7.13 19.83
C THR A 392 -1.21 8.17 20.39
N LYS A 393 -1.91 7.87 21.49
CA LYS A 393 -2.75 8.86 22.19
C LYS A 393 -1.92 10.04 22.68
N ALA A 394 -0.80 9.79 23.34
CA ALA A 394 0.11 10.84 23.79
C ALA A 394 0.64 11.69 22.62
N THR A 395 0.97 11.05 21.49
CA THR A 395 1.36 11.74 20.26
C THR A 395 0.23 12.62 19.72
N ALA A 396 -1.00 12.09 19.66
CA ALA A 396 -2.16 12.83 19.19
C ALA A 396 -2.42 14.05 20.08
N SER A 397 -2.33 13.92 21.41
CA SER A 397 -2.48 15.03 22.35
C SER A 397 -1.44 16.13 22.12
N LEU A 398 -0.16 15.80 21.92
CA LEU A 398 0.88 16.79 21.57
C LEU A 398 0.55 17.52 20.27
N LEU A 399 0.11 16.81 19.24
CA LEU A 399 -0.22 17.41 17.94
C LEU A 399 -1.46 18.32 18.03
N VAL A 400 -2.47 17.93 18.82
CA VAL A 400 -3.68 18.73 19.08
C VAL A 400 -3.34 19.99 19.85
N GLU A 401 -2.49 19.91 20.88
CA GLU A 401 -2.03 21.08 21.63
C GLU A 401 -1.34 22.08 20.70
N GLN A 402 -0.54 21.58 19.74
CA GLN A 402 0.12 22.41 18.74
C GLN A 402 -0.84 23.00 17.71
N LEU A 403 -1.91 22.29 17.33
CA LEU A 403 -2.98 22.86 16.50
C LEU A 403 -3.72 23.98 17.23
N ALA A 404 -3.93 23.85 18.55
CA ALA A 404 -4.62 24.85 19.35
C ALA A 404 -3.75 26.10 19.56
N ASN A 405 -2.54 25.90 20.10
CA ASN A 405 -1.72 26.95 20.70
C ASN A 405 -0.48 27.33 19.87
N GLY A 406 -0.19 26.59 18.80
CA GLY A 406 0.99 26.81 17.97
C GLY A 406 0.90 28.07 17.10
N THR A 407 2.05 28.52 16.60
CA THR A 407 2.12 29.51 15.51
C THR A 407 1.46 28.96 14.25
N GLN A 408 1.09 29.82 13.28
CA GLN A 408 0.48 29.35 12.03
C GLN A 408 1.30 28.24 11.35
N ARG A 409 2.63 28.39 11.36
CA ARG A 409 3.57 27.37 10.88
C ARG A 409 3.48 26.07 11.67
N ALA A 410 3.47 26.14 13.01
CA ALA A 410 3.35 24.96 13.86
C ALA A 410 2.01 24.25 13.65
N LYS A 411 0.91 24.99 13.46
CA LYS A 411 -0.41 24.42 13.12
C LYS A 411 -0.37 23.68 11.79
N THR A 412 0.24 24.28 10.77
CA THR A 412 0.42 23.65 9.46
C THR A 412 1.22 22.35 9.54
N VAL A 413 2.32 22.34 10.29
CA VAL A 413 3.12 21.11 10.48
C VAL A 413 2.32 20.08 11.29
N ALA A 414 1.65 20.48 12.37
CA ALA A 414 0.80 19.58 13.15
C ALA A 414 -0.30 18.93 12.29
N ALA A 415 -0.96 19.69 11.41
CA ALA A 415 -1.96 19.16 10.47
C ALA A 415 -1.36 18.13 9.50
N ARG A 416 -0.16 18.38 8.96
CA ARG A 416 0.57 17.42 8.12
C ARG A 416 0.88 16.13 8.88
N GLU A 417 1.36 16.26 10.11
CA GLU A 417 1.74 15.11 10.93
C GLU A 417 0.53 14.28 11.36
N ILE A 418 -0.60 14.94 11.64
CA ILE A 418 -1.89 14.28 11.86
C ILE A 418 -2.35 13.55 10.59
N ARG A 419 -2.25 14.16 9.41
CA ARG A 419 -2.54 13.52 8.13
C ARG A 419 -1.70 12.23 7.96
N LEU A 420 -0.40 12.28 8.24
CA LEU A 420 0.50 11.13 8.12
C LEU A 420 0.15 10.04 9.15
N LEU A 421 -0.12 10.41 10.39
CA LEU A 421 -0.48 9.47 11.45
C LEU A 421 -1.83 8.77 11.13
N ALA A 422 -2.83 9.53 10.67
CA ALA A 422 -4.15 9.03 10.28
C ALA A 422 -4.12 8.12 9.03
N LYS A 423 -3.07 8.19 8.21
CA LYS A 423 -2.85 7.26 7.09
C LYS A 423 -2.65 5.83 7.60
N THR A 424 -2.06 5.68 8.79
CA THR A 424 -1.59 4.40 9.34
C THR A 424 -2.57 3.82 10.36
N GLY A 425 -3.38 2.84 9.98
CA GLY A 425 -4.17 2.02 10.92
C GLY A 425 -5.42 2.67 11.53
N ARG A 426 -6.41 1.83 11.88
CA ARG A 426 -7.69 2.27 12.48
C ARG A 426 -7.54 2.84 13.90
N ALA A 427 -6.59 2.31 14.68
CA ALA A 427 -6.37 2.76 16.06
C ALA A 427 -5.87 4.21 16.11
N ASN A 428 -4.96 4.59 15.20
CA ASN A 428 -4.43 5.95 15.13
C ASN A 428 -5.53 6.95 14.78
N ARG A 429 -6.40 6.61 13.82
CA ARG A 429 -7.56 7.44 13.46
C ARG A 429 -8.50 7.65 14.66
N ALA A 430 -8.73 6.61 15.46
CA ALA A 430 -9.54 6.72 16.68
C ALA A 430 -8.89 7.66 17.71
N CYS A 431 -7.60 7.45 18.02
CA CYS A 431 -6.86 8.25 18.99
C CYS A 431 -6.81 9.74 18.60
N ILE A 432 -6.60 10.05 17.32
CA ILE A 432 -6.57 11.45 16.83
C ILE A 432 -7.92 12.13 17.01
N ALA A 433 -9.01 11.45 16.67
CA ALA A 433 -10.35 12.01 16.82
C ALA A 433 -10.74 12.17 18.30
N GLU A 434 -10.39 11.20 19.14
CA GLU A 434 -10.62 11.23 20.60
C GLU A 434 -9.81 12.31 21.30
N ALA A 435 -8.62 12.64 20.78
CA ALA A 435 -7.83 13.76 21.26
C ALA A 435 -8.42 15.13 20.89
N GLY A 436 -9.50 15.21 20.10
CA GLY A 436 -10.16 16.48 19.76
C GLY A 436 -9.54 17.21 18.56
N ALA A 437 -8.89 16.49 17.64
CA ALA A 437 -8.28 17.12 16.46
C ALA A 437 -9.30 17.73 15.47
N ILE A 438 -10.50 17.17 15.36
CA ILE A 438 -11.48 17.52 14.30
C ILE A 438 -11.90 19.00 14.35
N PRO A 439 -12.32 19.59 15.49
CA PRO A 439 -12.66 21.01 15.55
C PRO A 439 -11.50 21.94 15.18
N LEU A 440 -10.26 21.56 15.51
CA LEU A 440 -9.07 22.37 15.18
C LEU A 440 -8.68 22.25 13.71
N LEU A 441 -8.80 21.06 13.12
CA LEU A 441 -8.62 20.85 11.68
C LEU A 441 -9.67 21.63 10.89
N LYS A 442 -10.93 21.67 11.34
CA LYS A 442 -11.99 22.49 10.73
C LYS A 442 -11.54 23.95 10.56
N ILE A 443 -10.93 24.56 11.59
CA ILE A 443 -10.45 25.96 11.52
C ILE A 443 -9.43 26.13 10.38
N LEU A 444 -8.55 25.16 10.17
CA LEU A 444 -7.54 25.20 9.11
C LEU A 444 -8.11 24.96 7.71
N LEU A 445 -9.34 24.45 7.56
CA LEU A 445 -10.01 24.35 6.26
C LEU A 445 -10.26 25.73 5.63
N SER A 446 -10.41 26.77 6.45
CA SER A 446 -10.57 28.15 6.00
C SER A 446 -9.25 28.92 5.90
N SER A 447 -8.10 28.25 6.01
CA SER A 447 -6.79 28.91 5.94
C SER A 447 -6.49 29.41 4.52
N SER A 448 -5.90 30.60 4.42
CA SER A 448 -5.33 31.13 3.17
C SER A 448 -4.00 30.47 2.78
N ASP A 449 -3.35 29.75 3.70
CA ASP A 449 -2.19 28.92 3.36
C ASP A 449 -2.64 27.63 2.70
N ALA A 450 -2.39 27.52 1.39
CA ALA A 450 -2.71 26.35 0.60
C ALA A 450 -2.18 25.04 1.21
N PHE A 451 -1.00 25.08 1.84
CA PHE A 451 -0.42 23.88 2.45
C PHE A 451 -1.15 23.50 3.75
N ALA A 452 -1.52 24.47 4.59
CA ALA A 452 -2.35 24.22 5.76
C ALA A 452 -3.72 23.64 5.39
N GLN A 453 -4.41 24.25 4.43
CA GLN A 453 -5.74 23.83 3.99
C GLN A 453 -5.70 22.42 3.39
N GLU A 454 -4.74 22.13 2.49
CA GLU A 454 -4.59 20.82 1.85
C GLU A 454 -4.30 19.72 2.89
N ASN A 455 -3.38 19.96 3.84
CA ASN A 455 -3.10 18.98 4.88
C ASN A 455 -4.28 18.78 5.83
N SER A 456 -5.02 19.85 6.14
CA SER A 456 -6.21 19.74 6.99
C SER A 456 -7.31 18.90 6.33
N VAL A 457 -7.68 19.20 5.08
CA VAL A 457 -8.72 18.43 4.38
C VAL A 457 -8.30 16.98 4.13
N THR A 458 -7.01 16.73 3.88
CA THR A 458 -6.50 15.36 3.74
C THR A 458 -6.51 14.60 5.07
N ALA A 459 -6.24 15.28 6.18
CA ALA A 459 -6.39 14.69 7.52
C ALA A 459 -7.87 14.35 7.78
N MET A 460 -8.81 15.25 7.46
CA MET A 460 -10.25 15.01 7.57
C MET A 460 -10.70 13.80 6.73
N LEU A 461 -10.22 13.69 5.48
CA LEU A 461 -10.42 12.51 4.64
C LEU A 461 -9.96 11.24 5.34
N ASN A 462 -8.69 11.19 5.77
CA ASN A 462 -8.11 10.00 6.42
C ASN A 462 -8.86 9.61 7.71
N LEU A 463 -9.33 10.59 8.48
CA LEU A 463 -10.14 10.35 9.68
C LEU A 463 -11.53 9.80 9.34
N SER A 464 -12.17 10.30 8.28
CA SER A 464 -13.50 9.86 7.84
C SER A 464 -13.55 8.39 7.41
N ILE A 465 -12.41 7.83 6.98
CA ILE A 465 -12.31 6.40 6.58
C ILE A 465 -12.74 5.49 7.74
N TYR A 466 -12.53 5.90 8.99
CA TYR A 466 -12.99 5.14 10.15
C TYR A 466 -14.42 5.49 10.53
N ASP A 467 -15.33 4.51 10.49
CA ASP A 467 -16.78 4.74 10.67
C ASP A 467 -17.15 5.49 11.96
N LYS A 468 -16.52 5.15 13.09
CA LYS A 468 -16.81 5.84 14.37
C LYS A 468 -16.38 7.32 14.39
N ASN A 469 -15.51 7.74 13.47
CA ASN A 469 -15.13 9.14 13.35
C ASN A 469 -16.07 9.93 12.44
N LYS A 470 -16.89 9.27 11.60
CA LYS A 470 -17.79 9.98 10.69
C LYS A 470 -18.82 10.81 11.47
N SER A 471 -19.41 10.27 12.55
CA SER A 471 -20.28 11.06 13.45
C SER A 471 -19.53 12.23 14.07
N ARG A 472 -18.34 12.01 14.62
CA ARG A 472 -17.50 13.07 15.19
C ARG A 472 -17.17 14.20 14.20
N ILE A 473 -17.13 13.92 12.90
CA ILE A 473 -16.97 14.95 11.85
C ILE A 473 -18.28 15.69 11.61
N MET A 474 -19.39 14.95 11.45
CA MET A 474 -20.71 15.53 11.14
C MET A 474 -21.31 16.31 12.30
N ASP A 475 -21.03 15.91 13.54
CA ASP A 475 -21.56 16.52 14.77
C ASP A 475 -20.87 17.85 15.12
N VAL A 476 -19.68 18.13 14.54
CA VAL A 476 -18.99 19.41 14.75
C VAL A 476 -19.70 20.48 13.92
N GLU A 477 -20.29 21.45 14.61
CA GLU A 477 -21.05 22.55 14.00
C GLU A 477 -20.26 23.23 12.88
N GLY A 478 -20.89 23.35 11.70
CA GLY A 478 -20.32 23.99 10.51
C GLY A 478 -19.14 23.24 9.87
N CYS A 479 -18.78 22.04 10.33
CA CYS A 479 -17.68 21.27 9.73
C CYS A 479 -18.00 20.82 8.30
N LEU A 480 -19.22 20.33 8.07
CA LEU A 480 -19.70 19.98 6.73
C LEU A 480 -19.62 21.18 5.77
N GLY A 481 -20.14 22.33 6.17
CA GLY A 481 -20.04 23.57 5.40
C GLY A 481 -18.59 23.95 5.08
N SER A 482 -17.67 23.86 6.05
CA SER A 482 -16.24 24.12 5.80
C SER A 482 -15.61 23.14 4.79
N ILE A 483 -16.02 21.87 4.78
CA ILE A 483 -15.56 20.89 3.76
C ILE A 483 -16.10 21.27 2.39
N VAL A 484 -17.36 21.68 2.29
CA VAL A 484 -17.99 22.13 1.04
C VAL A 484 -17.34 23.41 0.51
N GLU A 485 -16.97 24.34 1.39
CA GLU A 485 -16.20 25.53 1.01
C GLU A 485 -14.82 25.18 0.43
N VAL A 486 -14.12 24.17 0.98
CA VAL A 486 -12.87 23.67 0.37
C VAL A 486 -13.12 23.03 -0.99
N LEU A 487 -14.22 22.31 -1.18
CA LEU A 487 -14.59 21.76 -2.50
C LEU A 487 -14.86 22.88 -3.53
N ARG A 488 -15.52 23.95 -3.10
CA ARG A 488 -15.89 25.11 -3.92
C ARG A 488 -14.70 26.01 -4.27
N HIS A 489 -13.93 26.39 -3.26
CA HIS A 489 -12.93 27.46 -3.33
C HIS A 489 -11.54 27.04 -2.80
N GLY A 490 -11.28 25.72 -2.73
CA GLY A 490 -9.99 25.20 -2.27
C GLY A 490 -8.82 25.76 -3.07
N GLN A 491 -7.73 26.08 -2.36
CA GLN A 491 -6.53 26.72 -2.90
C GLN A 491 -5.78 25.84 -3.91
N THR A 492 -5.97 24.51 -3.85
CA THR A 492 -5.36 23.54 -4.77
C THR A 492 -6.40 22.56 -5.29
N THR A 493 -6.17 22.04 -6.50
CA THR A 493 -7.00 20.96 -7.06
C THR A 493 -7.04 19.76 -6.13
N GLU A 494 -5.91 19.38 -5.52
CA GLU A 494 -5.86 18.28 -4.54
C GLU A 494 -6.71 18.55 -3.30
N ALA A 495 -6.75 19.79 -2.79
CA ALA A 495 -7.62 20.13 -1.67
C ALA A 495 -9.10 19.94 -2.03
N ARG A 496 -9.51 20.38 -3.23
CA ARG A 496 -10.88 20.19 -3.75
C ARG A 496 -11.23 18.71 -3.93
N GLU A 497 -10.31 17.92 -4.48
CA GLU A 497 -10.48 16.47 -4.66
C GLU A 497 -10.58 15.74 -3.32
N ASN A 498 -9.71 16.07 -2.35
CA ASN A 498 -9.76 15.49 -1.02
C ASN A 498 -11.04 15.89 -0.26
N ALA A 499 -11.60 17.09 -0.51
CA ALA A 499 -12.91 17.48 0.00
C ALA A 499 -14.02 16.61 -0.61
N ALA A 500 -14.02 16.41 -1.93
CA ALA A 500 -14.97 15.51 -2.59
C ALA A 500 -14.86 14.07 -2.07
N ALA A 501 -13.65 13.55 -1.90
CA ALA A 501 -13.40 12.23 -1.32
C ALA A 501 -13.89 12.13 0.14
N THR A 502 -13.79 13.23 0.91
CA THR A 502 -14.33 13.29 2.28
C THR A 502 -15.86 13.20 2.26
N LEU A 503 -16.54 13.95 1.38
CA LEU A 503 -17.99 13.86 1.21
C LEU A 503 -18.43 12.48 0.71
N PHE A 504 -17.69 11.88 -0.22
CA PHE A 504 -17.89 10.49 -0.65
C PHE A 504 -17.84 9.53 0.55
N SER A 505 -16.78 9.59 1.37
CA SER A 505 -16.63 8.76 2.56
C SER A 505 -17.78 8.95 3.56
N LEU A 506 -18.18 10.20 3.82
CA LEU A 506 -19.28 10.51 4.74
C LEU A 506 -20.64 10.04 4.20
N SER A 507 -20.87 10.15 2.88
CA SER A 507 -22.12 9.73 2.22
C SER A 507 -22.37 8.22 2.25
N ALA A 508 -21.40 7.41 2.69
CA ALA A 508 -21.59 5.99 2.96
C ALA A 508 -22.61 5.74 4.09
N VAL A 509 -22.77 6.69 5.01
CA VAL A 509 -23.77 6.63 6.08
C VAL A 509 -25.08 7.21 5.60
N HIS A 510 -26.17 6.45 5.74
CA HIS A 510 -27.48 6.81 5.21
C HIS A 510 -27.96 8.19 5.68
N ASP A 511 -27.85 8.48 6.98
CA ASP A 511 -28.38 9.71 7.57
C ASP A 511 -27.61 10.97 7.13
N TYR A 512 -26.35 10.83 6.72
CA TYR A 512 -25.54 11.94 6.25
C TYR A 512 -25.84 12.31 4.80
N LYS A 513 -26.43 11.40 4.01
CA LYS A 513 -26.76 11.67 2.60
C LYS A 513 -27.70 12.86 2.45
N LYS A 514 -28.72 12.95 3.30
CA LYS A 514 -29.67 14.06 3.29
C LYS A 514 -29.00 15.36 3.74
N GLN A 515 -28.21 15.31 4.81
CA GLN A 515 -27.48 16.48 5.32
C GLN A 515 -26.51 17.05 4.27
N ILE A 516 -25.72 16.18 3.63
CA ILE A 516 -24.78 16.57 2.56
C ILE A 516 -25.52 17.18 1.37
N ALA A 517 -26.65 16.63 0.94
CA ALA A 517 -27.41 17.18 -0.19
C ALA A 517 -28.14 18.50 0.13
N LEU A 518 -28.45 18.74 1.40
CA LEU A 518 -29.06 19.99 1.86
C LEU A 518 -28.02 21.12 2.01
N GLU A 519 -26.78 20.79 2.37
CA GLU A 519 -25.70 21.75 2.52
C GLU A 519 -25.52 22.59 1.24
N ASN A 520 -25.51 23.91 1.42
CA ASN A 520 -25.56 24.84 0.30
C ASN A 520 -24.36 24.65 -0.60
N GLY A 521 -24.62 24.40 -1.89
CA GLY A 521 -23.57 24.27 -2.88
C GLY A 521 -22.84 22.94 -2.91
N ALA A 522 -23.13 21.98 -2.04
CA ALA A 522 -22.44 20.69 -2.01
C ALA A 522 -22.65 19.91 -3.32
N VAL A 523 -23.91 19.76 -3.74
CA VAL A 523 -24.25 19.02 -4.96
C VAL A 523 -23.79 19.75 -6.22
N GLU A 524 -23.95 21.08 -6.26
CA GLU A 524 -23.50 21.94 -7.36
C GLU A 524 -21.98 21.83 -7.58
N THR A 525 -21.20 21.88 -6.51
CA THR A 525 -19.74 21.83 -6.59
C THR A 525 -19.21 20.44 -6.92
N LEU A 526 -19.86 19.38 -6.43
CA LEU A 526 -19.60 18.00 -6.87
C LEU A 526 -19.90 17.84 -8.37
N ALA A 527 -21.02 18.38 -8.86
CA ALA A 527 -21.36 18.37 -10.28
C ALA A 527 -20.32 19.14 -11.11
N GLY A 528 -19.87 20.30 -10.65
CA GLY A 528 -18.77 21.05 -11.27
C GLY A 528 -17.47 20.26 -11.35
N LEU A 529 -17.07 19.60 -10.25
CA LEU A 529 -15.88 18.75 -10.21
C LEU A 529 -15.99 17.54 -11.14
N LEU A 530 -17.19 16.97 -11.31
CA LEU A 530 -17.43 15.89 -12.27
C LEU A 530 -17.24 16.33 -13.74
N ARG A 531 -17.53 17.59 -14.07
CA ARG A 531 -17.33 18.11 -15.44
C ARG A 531 -15.86 18.45 -15.70
N GLU A 532 -15.26 19.19 -14.78
CA GLU A 532 -14.00 19.92 -15.02
C GLU A 532 -12.80 19.36 -14.22
N GLY A 533 -13.02 18.42 -13.30
CA GLY A 533 -11.98 17.85 -12.45
C GLY A 533 -11.02 16.89 -13.18
N THR A 534 -9.96 16.49 -12.48
CA THR A 534 -9.06 15.42 -12.96
C THR A 534 -9.78 14.07 -12.96
N ALA A 535 -9.18 13.03 -13.54
CA ALA A 535 -9.74 11.67 -13.50
C ALA A 535 -10.08 11.21 -12.07
N ARG A 536 -9.22 11.55 -11.08
CA ARG A 536 -9.47 11.26 -9.66
C ARG A 536 -10.64 12.08 -9.13
N GLY A 537 -10.61 13.39 -9.33
CA GLY A 537 -11.68 14.28 -8.88
C GLY A 537 -13.05 13.92 -9.43
N LYS A 538 -13.11 13.52 -10.71
CA LYS A 538 -14.34 13.02 -11.35
C LYS A 538 -14.83 11.73 -10.72
N LYS A 539 -13.93 10.79 -10.41
CA LYS A 539 -14.27 9.52 -9.75
C LYS A 539 -14.83 9.74 -8.35
N ASP A 540 -14.18 10.58 -7.54
CA ASP A 540 -14.65 10.91 -6.19
C ASP A 540 -16.01 11.64 -6.25
N ALA A 541 -16.16 12.58 -7.18
CA ALA A 541 -17.40 13.33 -7.38
C ALA A 541 -18.58 12.46 -7.83
N VAL A 542 -18.40 11.61 -8.86
CA VAL A 542 -19.48 10.75 -9.36
C VAL A 542 -19.91 9.74 -8.31
N THR A 543 -18.98 9.22 -7.51
CA THR A 543 -19.28 8.24 -6.46
C THR A 543 -20.02 8.88 -5.31
N ALA A 544 -19.66 10.11 -4.91
CA ALA A 544 -20.43 10.90 -3.96
C ALA A 544 -21.87 11.15 -4.48
N LEU A 545 -22.02 11.63 -5.72
CA LEU A 545 -23.34 11.87 -6.33
C LEU A 545 -24.18 10.59 -6.45
N PHE A 546 -23.55 9.45 -6.79
CA PHE A 546 -24.19 8.15 -6.77
C PHE A 546 -24.72 7.80 -5.38
N ASN A 547 -23.90 7.92 -4.33
CA ASN A 547 -24.33 7.66 -2.96
C ASN A 547 -25.49 8.58 -2.53
N LEU A 548 -25.42 9.87 -2.85
CA LEU A 548 -26.48 10.83 -2.55
C LEU A 548 -27.79 10.47 -3.27
N SER A 549 -27.72 9.94 -4.51
CA SER A 549 -28.90 9.53 -5.28
C SER A 549 -29.64 8.31 -4.71
N THR A 550 -29.00 7.54 -3.82
CA THR A 550 -29.67 6.42 -3.14
C THR A 550 -30.74 6.88 -2.14
N HIS A 551 -30.69 8.13 -1.70
CA HIS A 551 -31.68 8.73 -0.82
C HIS A 551 -32.71 9.52 -1.64
N THR A 552 -33.96 9.07 -1.65
CA THR A 552 -34.98 9.54 -2.61
C THR A 552 -35.31 11.02 -2.49
N GLU A 553 -35.22 11.59 -1.28
CA GLU A 553 -35.49 13.02 -1.02
C GLU A 553 -34.44 13.94 -1.65
N ASN A 554 -33.25 13.43 -1.98
CA ASN A 554 -32.19 14.24 -2.57
C ASN A 554 -32.44 14.56 -4.05
N CYS A 555 -33.37 13.86 -4.71
CA CYS A 555 -33.60 13.99 -6.14
C CYS A 555 -33.91 15.44 -6.57
N GLY A 556 -34.75 16.17 -5.82
CA GLY A 556 -35.07 17.56 -6.13
C GLY A 556 -33.83 18.46 -6.13
N ARG A 557 -33.00 18.35 -5.08
CA ARG A 557 -31.74 19.12 -4.96
C ARG A 557 -30.73 18.76 -6.04
N MET A 558 -30.65 17.49 -6.44
CA MET A 558 -29.81 17.04 -7.54
C MET A 558 -30.23 17.64 -8.89
N VAL A 559 -31.54 17.78 -9.12
CA VAL A 559 -32.09 18.45 -10.31
C VAL A 559 -31.75 19.94 -10.28
N GLU A 560 -32.07 20.63 -9.19
CA GLU A 560 -31.85 22.08 -9.01
C GLU A 560 -30.38 22.48 -9.14
N SER A 561 -29.46 21.61 -8.69
CA SER A 561 -28.01 21.89 -8.66
C SER A 561 -27.28 21.50 -9.96
N GLY A 562 -28.01 21.12 -11.02
CA GLY A 562 -27.41 20.74 -12.30
C GLY A 562 -26.63 19.42 -12.29
N ALA A 563 -26.85 18.55 -11.29
CA ALA A 563 -26.16 17.26 -11.21
C ALA A 563 -26.54 16.33 -12.36
N ILE A 564 -27.78 16.43 -12.86
CA ILE A 564 -28.27 15.60 -13.97
C ILE A 564 -27.45 15.83 -15.24
N THR A 565 -27.26 17.10 -15.63
CA THR A 565 -26.47 17.46 -16.82
C THR A 565 -25.03 16.97 -16.69
N ALA A 566 -24.42 17.10 -15.49
CA ALA A 566 -23.07 16.60 -15.22
C ALA A 566 -22.98 15.06 -15.31
N LEU A 567 -23.95 14.33 -14.76
CA LEU A 567 -24.02 12.87 -14.83
C LEU A 567 -24.20 12.37 -16.27
N ILE A 568 -25.02 13.04 -17.08
CA ILE A 568 -25.21 12.70 -18.50
C ILE A 568 -23.91 12.92 -19.28
N GLY A 569 -23.21 14.03 -19.05
CA GLY A 569 -21.88 14.27 -19.63
C GLY A 569 -20.85 13.20 -19.24
N ALA A 570 -20.93 12.70 -18.00
CA ALA A 570 -20.04 11.67 -17.49
C ALA A 570 -20.27 10.27 -18.11
N LEU A 571 -21.40 10.02 -18.77
CA LEU A 571 -21.64 8.75 -19.50
C LEU A 571 -20.61 8.52 -20.62
N GLY A 572 -20.06 9.60 -21.19
CA GLY A 572 -19.02 9.54 -22.22
C GLY A 572 -17.58 9.48 -21.67
N CYS A 573 -17.39 9.53 -20.35
CA CYS A 573 -16.08 9.55 -19.72
C CYS A 573 -15.68 8.15 -19.24
N GLU A 574 -14.55 7.62 -19.73
CA GLU A 574 -14.02 6.35 -19.27
C GLU A 574 -13.66 6.40 -17.77
N GLY A 575 -14.00 5.35 -17.02
CA GLY A 575 -13.73 5.22 -15.58
C GLY A 575 -14.77 5.81 -14.62
N VAL A 576 -15.73 6.60 -15.10
CA VAL A 576 -16.83 7.17 -14.28
C VAL A 576 -18.23 6.91 -14.84
N SER A 577 -18.32 6.37 -16.05
CA SER A 577 -19.57 6.19 -16.78
C SER A 577 -20.50 5.14 -16.14
N GLU A 578 -19.95 4.12 -15.46
CA GLU A 578 -20.75 3.10 -14.74
C GLU A 578 -21.50 3.71 -13.56
N GLU A 579 -20.81 4.47 -12.71
CA GLU A 579 -21.36 5.18 -11.55
C GLU A 579 -22.35 6.25 -11.99
N ALA A 580 -22.05 6.97 -13.07
CA ALA A 580 -22.95 7.96 -13.64
C ALA A 580 -24.26 7.32 -14.13
N ALA A 581 -24.18 6.21 -14.87
CA ALA A 581 -25.35 5.45 -15.30
C ALA A 581 -26.14 4.89 -14.10
N GLY A 582 -25.44 4.44 -13.06
CA GLY A 582 -26.05 3.98 -11.81
C GLY A 582 -26.83 5.08 -11.09
N ALA A 583 -26.27 6.29 -11.00
CA ALA A 583 -26.90 7.42 -10.35
C ALA A 583 -28.15 7.86 -11.12
N LEU A 584 -28.04 7.96 -12.46
CA LEU A 584 -29.18 8.25 -13.33
C LEU A 584 -30.29 7.20 -13.18
N ALA A 585 -29.95 5.91 -13.14
CA ALA A 585 -30.92 4.82 -12.94
C ALA A 585 -31.67 4.90 -11.60
N LEU A 586 -31.10 5.53 -10.57
CA LEU A 586 -31.76 5.81 -9.30
C LEU A 586 -32.63 7.07 -9.37
N ILE A 587 -32.10 8.15 -9.97
CA ILE A 587 -32.78 9.44 -10.13
C ILE A 587 -34.08 9.29 -10.93
N VAL A 588 -34.05 8.57 -12.05
CA VAL A 588 -35.25 8.41 -12.92
C VAL A 588 -36.37 7.60 -12.28
N ARG A 589 -36.13 6.93 -11.14
CA ARG A 589 -37.21 6.27 -10.38
C ARG A 589 -38.14 7.27 -9.70
N GLN A 590 -37.70 8.52 -9.55
CA GLN A 590 -38.51 9.61 -9.05
C GLN A 590 -39.11 10.39 -10.24
N PRO A 591 -40.40 10.77 -10.21
CA PRO A 591 -41.03 11.49 -11.33
C PRO A 591 -40.30 12.79 -11.71
N ILE A 592 -39.88 13.58 -10.73
CA ILE A 592 -39.12 14.83 -10.95
C ILE A 592 -37.78 14.54 -11.64
N GLY A 593 -37.10 13.47 -11.23
CA GLY A 593 -35.84 13.03 -11.83
C GLY A 593 -36.03 12.49 -13.25
N ALA A 594 -37.09 11.71 -13.49
CA ALA A 594 -37.43 11.19 -14.80
C ALA A 594 -37.77 12.31 -15.80
N GLU A 595 -38.53 13.32 -15.37
CA GLU A 595 -38.83 14.48 -16.18
C GLU A 595 -37.56 15.28 -16.52
N ALA A 596 -36.70 15.52 -15.53
CA ALA A 596 -35.47 16.28 -15.74
C ALA A 596 -34.48 15.55 -16.65
N VAL A 597 -34.20 14.27 -16.42
CA VAL A 597 -33.37 13.44 -17.32
C VAL A 597 -34.04 13.33 -18.70
N GLY A 598 -35.37 13.26 -18.74
CA GLY A 598 -36.14 13.24 -19.98
C GLY A 598 -36.10 14.55 -20.78
N LYS A 599 -35.72 15.69 -20.21
CA LYS A 599 -35.55 16.96 -20.94
C LYS A 599 -34.16 17.10 -21.57
N GLU A 600 -33.18 16.34 -21.08
CA GLU A 600 -31.80 16.39 -21.56
C GLU A 600 -31.64 15.62 -22.87
N GLU A 601 -31.24 16.34 -23.93
CA GLU A 601 -31.15 15.80 -25.30
C GLU A 601 -30.17 14.62 -25.40
N MET A 602 -29.05 14.71 -24.68
CA MET A 602 -27.98 13.72 -24.71
C MET A 602 -28.23 12.50 -23.80
N ALA A 603 -29.30 12.50 -22.98
CA ALA A 603 -29.57 11.44 -22.01
C ALA A 603 -29.75 10.07 -22.69
N VAL A 604 -30.63 10.00 -23.68
CA VAL A 604 -30.96 8.75 -24.38
C VAL A 604 -29.76 8.26 -25.19
N ALA A 605 -29.06 9.18 -25.87
CA ALA A 605 -27.88 8.85 -26.66
C ALA A 605 -26.73 8.30 -25.77
N GLY A 606 -26.45 8.95 -24.64
CA GLY A 606 -25.43 8.52 -23.68
C GLY A 606 -25.75 7.16 -23.06
N LEU A 607 -26.99 6.94 -22.63
CA LEU A 607 -27.42 5.64 -22.08
C LEU A 607 -27.38 4.53 -23.14
N THR A 608 -27.75 4.82 -24.39
CA THR A 608 -27.63 3.87 -25.51
C THR A 608 -26.17 3.55 -25.83
N GLY A 609 -25.27 4.54 -25.74
CA GLY A 609 -23.83 4.34 -25.81
C GLY A 609 -23.30 3.40 -24.73
N MET A 610 -23.77 3.57 -23.49
CA MET A 610 -23.44 2.68 -22.36
C MET A 610 -23.94 1.25 -22.56
N MET A 611 -25.11 1.05 -23.19
CA MET A 611 -25.59 -0.29 -23.55
C MET A 611 -24.69 -0.98 -24.58
N ARG A 612 -24.02 -0.21 -25.45
CA ARG A 612 -23.12 -0.73 -26.49
C ARG A 612 -21.76 -1.13 -25.90
N CYS A 613 -21.10 -0.18 -25.22
CA CYS A 613 -19.68 -0.31 -24.85
C CYS A 613 -19.41 -0.44 -23.34
N GLY A 614 -20.44 -0.40 -22.48
CA GLY A 614 -20.26 -0.44 -21.03
C GLY A 614 -19.94 -1.83 -20.46
N THR A 615 -19.54 -1.86 -19.19
CA THR A 615 -19.43 -3.09 -18.38
C THR A 615 -20.79 -3.79 -18.26
N PRO A 616 -20.86 -5.07 -17.86
CA PRO A 616 -22.15 -5.75 -17.62
C PRO A 616 -23.08 -4.97 -16.67
N ARG A 617 -22.49 -4.31 -15.65
CA ARG A 617 -23.22 -3.47 -14.69
C ARG A 617 -23.62 -2.12 -15.29
N GLY A 618 -22.74 -1.48 -16.06
CA GLY A 618 -23.06 -0.27 -16.81
C GLY A 618 -24.22 -0.48 -17.79
N LYS A 619 -24.22 -1.59 -18.54
CA LYS A 619 -25.32 -1.97 -19.44
C LYS A 619 -26.63 -2.22 -18.70
N GLU A 620 -26.57 -2.88 -17.54
CA GLU A 620 -27.73 -3.09 -16.66
C GLU A 620 -28.32 -1.76 -16.16
N ASN A 621 -27.47 -0.86 -15.68
CA ASN A 621 -27.89 0.46 -15.20
C ASN A 621 -28.49 1.29 -16.34
N ALA A 622 -27.88 1.26 -17.53
CA ALA A 622 -28.37 1.99 -18.69
C ALA A 622 -29.75 1.53 -19.15
N VAL A 623 -29.97 0.21 -19.28
CA VAL A 623 -31.29 -0.32 -19.68
C VAL A 623 -32.35 -0.10 -18.58
N ALA A 624 -31.93 -0.09 -17.31
CA ALA A 624 -32.83 0.24 -16.21
C ALA A 624 -33.26 1.71 -16.24
N ALA A 625 -32.34 2.63 -16.52
CA ALA A 625 -32.64 4.05 -16.66
C ALA A 625 -33.60 4.32 -17.83
N LEU A 626 -33.33 3.74 -19.02
CA LEU A 626 -34.19 3.89 -20.20
C LEU A 626 -35.60 3.33 -19.97
N LEU A 627 -35.72 2.16 -19.33
CA LEU A 627 -37.03 1.58 -19.00
C LEU A 627 -37.84 2.50 -18.08
N GLU A 628 -37.19 3.10 -17.10
CA GLU A 628 -37.88 3.95 -16.13
C GLU A 628 -38.22 5.32 -16.72
N LEU A 629 -37.41 5.85 -17.65
CA LEU A 629 -37.77 7.02 -18.46
C LEU A 629 -39.05 6.79 -19.25
N CYS A 630 -39.24 5.61 -19.84
CA CYS A 630 -40.50 5.27 -20.53
C CYS A 630 -41.72 5.17 -19.60
N ARG A 631 -41.50 4.92 -18.31
CA ARG A 631 -42.59 4.76 -17.32
C ARG A 631 -42.99 6.08 -16.68
N SER A 632 -41.99 6.92 -16.39
CA SER A 632 -42.12 8.06 -15.49
C SER A 632 -41.70 9.39 -16.12
N GLY A 633 -41.05 9.38 -17.29
CA GLY A 633 -40.56 10.58 -18.00
C GLY A 633 -41.55 11.21 -18.99
N GLY A 634 -42.76 10.64 -19.12
CA GLY A 634 -43.81 11.14 -20.02
C GLY A 634 -43.68 10.70 -21.49
N ALA A 635 -44.64 11.13 -22.31
CA ALA A 635 -44.76 10.70 -23.70
C ALA A 635 -43.56 11.10 -24.57
N ALA A 636 -43.08 12.34 -24.44
CA ALA A 636 -41.96 12.85 -25.23
C ALA A 636 -40.63 12.12 -24.92
N ALA A 637 -40.38 11.79 -23.65
CA ALA A 637 -39.22 10.99 -23.27
C ALA A 637 -39.33 9.55 -23.78
N THR A 638 -40.51 8.95 -23.69
CA THR A 638 -40.79 7.61 -24.23
C THR A 638 -40.57 7.57 -25.73
N GLU A 639 -41.08 8.55 -26.47
CA GLU A 639 -40.91 8.67 -27.92
C GLU A 639 -39.43 8.77 -28.30
N ARG A 640 -38.65 9.58 -27.58
CA ARG A 640 -37.19 9.69 -27.79
C ARG A 640 -36.45 8.38 -27.52
N VAL A 641 -36.83 7.64 -26.48
CA VAL A 641 -36.26 6.31 -26.22
C VAL A 641 -36.63 5.34 -27.34
N VAL A 642 -37.89 5.28 -27.77
CA VAL A 642 -38.34 4.35 -28.82
C VAL A 642 -37.71 4.65 -30.17
N LYS A 643 -37.55 5.94 -30.52
CA LYS A 643 -36.89 6.37 -31.76
C LYS A 643 -35.36 6.34 -31.70
N ALA A 644 -34.76 5.91 -30.58
CA ALA A 644 -33.31 5.89 -30.44
C ALA A 644 -32.65 4.89 -31.41
N PRO A 645 -31.68 5.34 -32.23
CA PRO A 645 -31.06 4.49 -33.23
C PRO A 645 -30.33 3.31 -32.58
N ALA A 646 -30.43 2.14 -33.21
CA ALA A 646 -29.82 0.87 -32.78
C ALA A 646 -30.29 0.31 -31.42
N LEU A 647 -31.24 0.95 -30.71
CA LEU A 647 -31.69 0.47 -29.40
C LEU A 647 -32.37 -0.91 -29.49
N ALA A 648 -33.17 -1.17 -30.54
CA ALA A 648 -33.80 -2.48 -30.75
C ALA A 648 -32.78 -3.63 -30.88
N GLY A 649 -31.70 -3.43 -31.64
CA GLY A 649 -30.62 -4.41 -31.79
C GLY A 649 -29.82 -4.60 -30.49
N LEU A 650 -29.59 -3.51 -29.75
CA LEU A 650 -28.94 -3.57 -28.44
C LEU A 650 -29.79 -4.33 -27.40
N LEU A 651 -31.11 -4.17 -27.42
CA LEU A 651 -32.03 -4.93 -26.58
C LEU A 651 -31.99 -6.42 -26.88
N GLN A 652 -32.00 -6.80 -28.16
CA GLN A 652 -31.85 -8.20 -28.56
C GLN A 652 -30.51 -8.77 -28.08
N SER A 653 -29.40 -8.06 -28.32
CA SER A 653 -28.08 -8.47 -27.82
C SER A 653 -28.05 -8.67 -26.30
N LEU A 654 -28.65 -7.73 -25.54
CA LEU A 654 -28.73 -7.81 -24.08
C LEU A 654 -29.62 -8.94 -23.57
N LEU A 655 -30.65 -9.34 -24.32
CA LEU A 655 -31.49 -10.50 -23.98
C LEU A 655 -30.70 -11.81 -24.02
N PHE A 656 -29.68 -11.92 -24.86
CA PHE A 656 -28.82 -13.11 -24.96
C PHE A 656 -27.58 -13.03 -24.07
N THR A 657 -26.91 -11.87 -24.03
CA THR A 657 -25.58 -11.71 -23.41
C THR A 657 -25.59 -11.01 -22.05
N GLY A 658 -26.70 -10.36 -21.66
CA GLY A 658 -26.78 -9.56 -20.44
C GLY A 658 -26.90 -10.37 -19.15
N THR A 659 -26.70 -9.71 -18.01
CA THR A 659 -26.95 -10.29 -16.67
C THR A 659 -28.42 -10.71 -16.49
N LYS A 660 -28.75 -11.54 -15.50
CA LYS A 660 -30.15 -11.92 -15.19
C LYS A 660 -31.06 -10.70 -14.99
N ARG A 661 -30.54 -9.61 -14.41
CA ARG A 661 -31.31 -8.37 -14.20
C ARG A 661 -31.37 -7.52 -15.47
N ALA A 662 -30.27 -7.38 -16.21
CA ALA A 662 -30.26 -6.71 -17.51
C ALA A 662 -31.26 -7.36 -18.50
N ARG A 663 -31.28 -8.70 -18.60
CA ARG A 663 -32.24 -9.44 -19.46
C ARG A 663 -33.70 -9.14 -19.11
N ARG A 664 -34.05 -9.20 -17.82
CA ARG A 664 -35.42 -8.89 -17.36
C ARG A 664 -35.84 -7.45 -17.68
N LYS A 665 -34.92 -6.50 -17.54
CA LYS A 665 -35.15 -5.09 -17.84
C LYS A 665 -35.24 -4.84 -19.36
N ALA A 666 -34.36 -5.45 -20.14
CA ALA A 666 -34.40 -5.42 -21.60
C ALA A 666 -35.72 -6.01 -22.14
N ALA A 667 -36.18 -7.16 -21.62
CA ALA A 667 -37.47 -7.74 -22.01
C ALA A 667 -38.66 -6.83 -21.65
N SER A 668 -38.55 -6.06 -20.57
CA SER A 668 -39.58 -5.11 -20.17
C SER A 668 -39.59 -3.87 -21.07
N LEU A 669 -38.41 -3.38 -21.47
CA LEU A 669 -38.29 -2.25 -22.40
C LEU A 669 -38.73 -2.66 -23.82
N ALA A 670 -38.42 -3.88 -24.28
CA ALA A 670 -38.91 -4.41 -25.54
C ALA A 670 -40.45 -4.49 -25.61
N ARG A 671 -41.12 -4.80 -24.49
CA ARG A 671 -42.60 -4.75 -24.40
C ARG A 671 -43.16 -3.33 -24.52
N VAL A 672 -42.41 -2.31 -24.07
CA VAL A 672 -42.81 -0.91 -24.27
C VAL A 672 -42.77 -0.56 -25.76
N PHE A 673 -41.71 -0.96 -26.47
CA PHE A 673 -41.58 -0.78 -27.92
C PHE A 673 -42.77 -1.37 -28.69
N GLN A 674 -43.12 -2.63 -28.41
CA GLN A 674 -44.25 -3.30 -29.05
C GLN A 674 -45.57 -2.53 -28.85
N ARG A 675 -45.81 -2.00 -27.64
CA ARG A 675 -47.02 -1.21 -27.37
C ARG A 675 -47.05 0.11 -28.13
N CYS A 676 -45.90 0.77 -28.30
CA CYS A 676 -45.80 2.01 -29.05
C CYS A 676 -45.99 1.79 -30.57
N ASP A 677 -45.45 0.69 -31.11
CA ASP A 677 -45.62 0.32 -32.52
C ASP A 677 -47.08 -0.01 -32.85
N HIS A 678 -47.80 -0.69 -31.95
CA HIS A 678 -49.24 -0.97 -32.10
C HIS A 678 -50.13 0.27 -31.89
N GLY A 679 -49.69 1.25 -31.10
CA GLY A 679 -50.41 2.51 -30.90
C GLY A 679 -50.39 3.44 -32.11
N SER A 680 -49.32 3.40 -32.93
CA SER A 680 -49.21 4.20 -34.16
C SER A 680 -50.10 3.71 -35.31
N LEU A 681 -50.68 2.51 -35.20
CA LEU A 681 -51.57 1.92 -36.21
C LEU A 681 -53.06 2.21 -35.99
N HIS A 682 -53.45 2.88 -34.89
CA HIS A 682 -54.87 3.06 -34.54
C HIS A 682 -55.48 4.44 -34.81
N PHE A 683 -54.82 5.33 -35.58
CA PHE A 683 -55.40 6.62 -35.99
C PHE A 683 -55.85 6.69 -37.46
N GLY A 684 -56.03 5.56 -38.14
CA GLY A 684 -56.59 5.52 -39.49
C GLY A 684 -57.33 4.22 -39.79
N GLY A 685 -58.65 4.23 -39.70
CA GLY A 685 -59.50 3.18 -40.27
C GLY A 685 -60.60 2.67 -39.34
N LEU A 686 -61.85 2.92 -39.72
CA LEU A 686 -63.04 2.29 -39.14
C LEU A 686 -63.00 0.75 -39.27
N GLY A 687 -63.55 0.05 -38.27
CA GLY A 687 -64.36 -1.15 -38.53
C GLY A 687 -63.92 -2.48 -37.89
N VAL A 688 -64.80 -2.95 -36.99
CA VAL A 688 -65.17 -4.37 -36.72
C VAL A 688 -64.24 -5.24 -35.84
N GLY A 689 -64.63 -5.34 -34.56
CA GLY A 689 -64.91 -6.58 -33.80
C GLY A 689 -63.83 -7.66 -33.64
N TYR A 690 -63.40 -7.91 -32.39
CA TYR A 690 -63.75 -9.11 -31.62
C TYR A 690 -63.23 -8.97 -30.17
N ALA A 691 -64.10 -9.29 -29.22
CA ALA A 691 -63.86 -9.27 -27.78
C ALA A 691 -63.26 -10.60 -27.28
N PHE A 692 -62.42 -10.56 -26.24
CA PHE A 692 -62.29 -11.52 -25.12
C PHE A 692 -61.41 -10.84 -24.04
N ALA A 693 -61.98 -10.33 -22.94
CA ALA A 693 -62.10 -10.96 -21.60
C ALA A 693 -60.75 -11.43 -21.01
N GLY A 694 -60.32 -11.09 -19.79
CA GLY A 694 -60.96 -10.41 -18.66
C GLY A 694 -59.96 -10.17 -17.51
N ASN A 695 -60.42 -9.40 -16.54
CA ASN A 695 -59.75 -8.98 -15.31
C ASN A 695 -59.15 -10.11 -14.45
N SER A 696 -58.03 -9.78 -13.80
CA SER A 696 -57.85 -10.08 -12.37
C SER A 696 -56.86 -9.07 -11.76
N GLY A 697 -57.36 -8.27 -10.83
CA GLY A 697 -56.60 -7.25 -10.11
C GLY A 697 -56.02 -7.74 -8.79
N ALA A 698 -54.86 -7.15 -8.46
CA ALA A 698 -54.29 -6.87 -7.14
C ALA A 698 -53.83 -8.07 -6.24
N PRO A 699 -52.85 -7.87 -5.32
CA PRO A 699 -52.35 -6.58 -4.83
C PRO A 699 -50.84 -6.32 -4.96
N ARG A 700 -50.53 -5.06 -4.68
CA ARG A 700 -49.20 -4.51 -4.43
C ARG A 700 -48.52 -5.24 -3.26
N ASP A 701 -47.36 -5.81 -3.51
CA ASP A 701 -46.37 -6.07 -2.47
C ASP A 701 -45.29 -5.00 -2.50
N THR A 702 -45.46 -4.03 -1.60
CA THR A 702 -44.41 -3.14 -1.12
C THR A 702 -43.60 -3.87 -0.04
N SER A 703 -42.56 -4.60 -0.43
CA SER A 703 -41.46 -4.96 0.48
C SER A 703 -40.31 -5.61 -0.30
N PHE A 704 -39.38 -4.81 -0.80
CA PHE A 704 -38.01 -5.29 -1.06
C PHE A 704 -37.05 -4.13 -0.80
N VAL A 705 -36.82 -3.89 0.50
CA VAL A 705 -35.60 -3.26 0.99
C VAL A 705 -34.51 -4.32 0.84
N GLY A 706 -33.84 -4.33 -0.30
CA GLY A 706 -32.54 -4.98 -0.41
C GLY A 706 -31.52 -3.92 -0.04
N ASP A 707 -30.93 -4.05 1.15
CA ASP A 707 -29.78 -3.25 1.57
C ASP A 707 -28.66 -3.39 0.54
N VAL A 708 -28.54 -2.38 -0.33
CA VAL A 708 -27.32 -2.16 -1.11
C VAL A 708 -26.39 -1.32 -0.24
N ALA A 709 -25.91 -1.92 0.85
CA ALA A 709 -24.71 -1.46 1.53
C ALA A 709 -23.53 -2.18 0.88
N MET A 710 -22.81 -1.48 0.00
CA MET A 710 -21.51 -1.93 -0.52
C MET A 710 -20.43 -1.13 0.19
N GLN A 711 -19.54 -1.84 0.90
CA GLN A 711 -18.23 -1.33 1.32
C GLN A 711 -17.40 -1.13 0.05
N VAL A 712 -17.22 0.12 -0.35
CA VAL A 712 -16.21 0.50 -1.36
C VAL A 712 -14.93 0.85 -0.60
N SER A 713 -13.83 0.16 -0.91
CA SER A 713 -12.50 0.45 -0.39
C SER A 713 -12.05 1.83 -0.87
N ILE A 714 -11.80 2.74 0.08
CA ILE A 714 -11.20 4.05 -0.19
C ILE A 714 -9.72 3.82 -0.52
N SER A 715 -9.39 3.73 -1.81
CA SER A 715 -8.01 3.72 -2.29
C SER A 715 -7.49 5.16 -2.38
N VAL A 716 -6.79 5.60 -1.33
CA VAL A 716 -6.03 6.86 -1.37
C VAL A 716 -4.72 6.60 -2.14
N PRO A 717 -4.48 7.25 -3.31
CA PRO A 717 -3.19 7.15 -3.97
C PRO A 717 -2.10 7.72 -3.06
N VAL A 718 -1.00 6.99 -2.91
CA VAL A 718 0.20 7.45 -2.19
C VAL A 718 0.85 8.57 -2.98
N LEU A 719 0.64 9.83 -2.57
CA LEU A 719 1.47 10.97 -2.96
C LEU A 719 2.60 11.21 -1.97
#